data_AF-A0A015JMF1-F1
#
_entry.id   AF-A0A015JMF1-F1
#
_cell.length_a   1.000
_cell.length_b   1.000
_cell.length_c   1.000
_cell.angle_alpha   90.00
_cell.angle_beta   90.00
_cell.angle_gamma   90.00
#
_symmetry.space_group_name_H-M   'P 1'
#
loop_
_entity.id
_entity.type
_entity.pdbx_description
1 polymer ?
#
loop_
_entity_poly.entity_id
_entity_poly.type
_entity_poly.pdbx_seq_one_letter_code
_entity_poly.pdbx_strand_id
1 'polypeptide(L)'
;MHDTENANEWIKWIEEAIDKELLNYFEYNQFSDFQEIGTGGFGSVPLNNVTVKEIVRELKIQRKVDFHDNIIRCYGITKYELDNENKHLQNYWLVMEYADSGSLRNYFEKNFDNLTWNDKFNMAYQLASAVSCLHNEGIVHRDLHSNNILVHQNIIKLADFGLSKRIGASSNFQSKLFGMVPYVDPKSFNTRRNSYNQKIPMYSLNKKSDIYSIGVLLWEMSSGRPPFCTEGEYDVGLALEICQGLRETIVPDTPENYVKIYTKCWDSEPDNRPNIFQVVDWLRAIVTNIDVIIEEIEDQQLFGNQELNEAPISNNNSGPHGELSQLMQNFGNMNSKEINTIEVPSFEEVYNEIITEINDFIFKLLNRGIVSKLVRQKTISFFNNHNINSQEIYNWLLTLNDNQNNSNSIFLFGFFNYLGIETNENHEKAFYLFIDASEKDQILAQYYVGICYLYGRGISKNEKLAFEYFEKVANKNYTAGQIFLGCCYEDGIGIKKDLKMAFYWYEKAANNENIIAIYNLGICYKDGVGVEKDYNKSFKLFKESAEGGDLDGMTMLGYCYICGIGTNINNQKAFELFQRSANLGNIVASYNLGIMYEYGRRITKDIDKAVYWYEKSANQGYQKAQYRLKVLQKNQ
;
A
#
# COMPACT_ATOMS: atom_id res chain seq x y z
N MET A 1 9.93 36.21 -26.23
CA MET A 1 8.59 36.16 -26.87
C MET A 1 8.08 34.73 -27.11
N HIS A 2 8.73 33.67 -26.61
CA HIS A 2 8.28 32.29 -26.82
C HIS A 2 7.54 31.64 -25.64
N ASP A 3 7.39 32.30 -24.48
CA ASP A 3 6.80 31.66 -23.31
C ASP A 3 5.29 31.90 -23.14
N THR A 4 4.69 32.92 -23.76
CA THR A 4 3.29 33.33 -23.51
C THR A 4 2.24 32.36 -24.07
N GLU A 5 2.55 31.55 -25.08
CA GLU A 5 1.59 30.60 -25.66
C GLU A 5 1.26 29.41 -24.72
N ASN A 6 2.16 29.04 -23.81
CA ASN A 6 1.96 27.91 -22.88
C ASN A 6 1.18 28.27 -21.60
N ALA A 7 1.07 29.56 -21.23
CA ALA A 7 0.28 29.99 -20.06
C ALA A 7 -1.18 29.58 -20.21
N ASN A 8 -1.69 29.87 -21.40
CA ASN A 8 -3.09 29.71 -21.74
C ASN A 8 -3.49 28.24 -21.70
N GLU A 9 -2.58 27.30 -21.97
CA GLU A 9 -2.89 25.87 -21.89
C GLU A 9 -3.12 25.40 -20.44
N TRP A 10 -2.26 25.81 -19.49
CA TRP A 10 -2.42 25.41 -18.08
C TRP A 10 -3.57 26.13 -17.40
N ILE A 11 -3.79 27.41 -17.72
CA ILE A 11 -4.97 28.15 -17.28
C ILE A 11 -6.22 27.49 -17.85
N LYS A 12 -6.25 27.17 -19.15
CA LYS A 12 -7.36 26.45 -19.77
C LYS A 12 -7.58 25.08 -19.13
N TRP A 13 -6.52 24.37 -18.73
CA TRP A 13 -6.67 23.12 -17.99
C TRP A 13 -7.38 23.32 -16.66
N ILE A 14 -7.05 24.39 -15.93
CA ILE A 14 -7.72 24.74 -14.67
C ILE A 14 -9.19 25.09 -14.92
N GLU A 15 -9.48 25.96 -15.88
CA GLU A 15 -10.85 26.33 -16.24
C GLU A 15 -11.67 25.12 -16.71
N GLU A 16 -11.12 24.28 -17.60
CA GLU A 16 -11.78 23.05 -18.03
C GLU A 16 -11.98 22.05 -16.89
N ALA A 17 -11.10 22.04 -15.89
CA ALA A 17 -11.25 21.20 -14.71
C ALA A 17 -12.36 21.73 -13.78
N ILE A 18 -12.51 23.06 -13.68
CA ILE A 18 -13.64 23.69 -12.98
C ILE A 18 -14.95 23.37 -13.71
N ASP A 19 -15.00 23.62 -15.03
CA ASP A 19 -16.21 23.45 -15.86
C ASP A 19 -16.71 21.99 -15.87
N LYS A 20 -15.79 21.03 -15.74
CA LYS A 20 -16.11 19.58 -15.68
C LYS A 20 -16.33 19.06 -14.26
N GLU A 21 -16.41 19.95 -13.26
CA GLU A 21 -16.58 19.60 -11.84
C GLU A 21 -15.47 18.66 -11.31
N LEU A 22 -14.29 18.70 -11.93
CA LEU A 22 -13.11 17.93 -11.50
C LEU A 22 -12.23 18.66 -10.49
N LEU A 23 -12.51 19.96 -10.27
CA LEU A 23 -11.84 20.84 -9.32
C LEU A 23 -12.85 21.86 -8.82
N ASN A 24 -13.10 21.88 -7.49
CA ASN A 24 -14.03 22.86 -6.93
C ASN A 24 -13.47 24.27 -7.08
N TYR A 25 -14.34 25.18 -7.50
CA TYR A 25 -14.08 26.61 -7.53
C TYR A 25 -14.91 27.31 -6.46
N PHE A 26 -14.24 28.15 -5.67
CA PHE A 26 -14.87 28.98 -4.65
C PHE A 26 -14.80 30.43 -5.10
N GLU A 27 -15.91 31.15 -4.95
CA GLU A 27 -15.91 32.58 -5.20
C GLU A 27 -15.17 33.29 -4.05
N TYR A 28 -14.23 34.17 -4.37
CA TYR A 28 -13.38 34.80 -3.36
C TYR A 28 -14.16 35.55 -2.27
N ASN A 29 -15.33 36.09 -2.63
CA ASN A 29 -16.22 36.79 -1.71
C ASN A 29 -16.92 35.89 -0.68
N GLN A 30 -16.83 34.56 -0.82
CA GLN A 30 -17.34 33.59 0.15
C GLN A 30 -16.41 33.46 1.37
N PHE A 31 -15.17 33.90 1.25
CA PHE A 31 -14.20 33.90 2.35
C PHE A 31 -14.32 35.17 3.20
N SER A 32 -14.26 35.00 4.51
CA SER A 32 -14.25 36.06 5.52
C SER A 32 -13.21 35.75 6.59
N ASP A 33 -12.94 36.69 7.50
CA ASP A 33 -12.03 36.50 8.64
C ASP A 33 -10.58 36.14 8.26
N PHE A 34 -10.02 36.86 7.28
CA PHE A 34 -8.64 36.67 6.85
C PHE A 34 -7.64 36.94 7.98
N GLN A 35 -6.89 35.90 8.35
CA GLN A 35 -5.76 36.01 9.26
C GLN A 35 -4.48 35.53 8.56
N GLU A 36 -3.44 36.35 8.59
CA GLU A 36 -2.11 35.95 8.14
C GLU A 36 -1.49 35.01 9.18
N ILE A 37 -1.36 33.73 8.82
CA ILE A 37 -0.82 32.67 9.69
C ILE A 37 0.68 32.41 9.49
N GLY A 38 1.30 33.11 8.53
CA GLY A 38 2.73 33.08 8.25
C GLY A 38 3.05 33.22 6.76
N THR A 39 4.28 33.59 6.45
CA THR A 39 4.79 33.63 5.07
C THR A 39 5.60 32.37 4.78
N GLY A 40 4.94 31.37 4.17
CA GLY A 40 5.62 30.17 3.66
C GLY A 40 6.57 30.49 2.50
N GLY A 41 7.11 29.47 1.82
CA GLY A 41 7.76 29.64 0.51
C GLY A 41 6.85 30.23 -0.58
N PHE A 42 5.57 30.43 -0.25
CA PHE A 42 4.45 30.78 -1.12
C PHE A 42 3.87 32.17 -0.86
N GLY A 43 4.56 33.07 -0.13
CA GLY A 43 4.13 34.47 -0.05
C GLY A 43 3.84 35.03 -1.44
N SER A 44 2.74 35.79 -1.60
CA SER A 44 2.09 36.14 -2.88
C SER A 44 3.05 36.16 -4.08
N VAL A 45 3.22 35.01 -4.74
CA VAL A 45 4.13 34.89 -5.89
C VAL A 45 3.34 35.34 -7.12
N PRO A 46 3.81 36.34 -7.88
CA PRO A 46 3.19 36.70 -9.14
C PRO A 46 3.18 35.46 -10.06
N LEU A 47 1.99 35.03 -10.47
CA LEU A 47 1.82 33.84 -11.30
C LEU A 47 2.38 34.11 -12.70
N ASN A 48 3.58 33.59 -12.97
CA ASN A 48 4.07 33.40 -14.33
C ASN A 48 3.74 31.98 -14.82
N ASN A 49 3.99 31.70 -16.09
CA ASN A 49 3.60 30.43 -16.73
C ASN A 49 4.22 29.20 -16.07
N VAL A 50 5.41 29.35 -15.48
CA VAL A 50 6.08 28.28 -14.75
C VAL A 50 5.32 27.99 -13.46
N THR A 51 4.91 29.03 -12.73
CA THR A 51 4.14 28.90 -11.49
C THR A 51 2.80 28.19 -11.70
N VAL A 52 2.00 28.57 -12.71
CA VAL A 52 0.69 27.93 -13.00
C VAL A 52 0.87 26.45 -13.34
N LYS A 53 1.88 26.11 -14.14
CA LYS A 53 2.21 24.72 -14.47
C LYS A 53 2.55 23.89 -13.24
N GLU A 54 3.32 24.45 -12.31
CA GLU A 54 3.66 23.73 -11.08
C GLU A 54 2.46 23.59 -10.13
N ILE A 55 1.54 24.58 -10.09
CA ILE A 55 0.26 24.46 -9.37
C ILE A 55 -0.60 23.35 -9.97
N VAL A 56 -0.74 23.28 -11.31
CA VAL A 56 -1.48 22.19 -11.97
C VAL A 56 -0.86 20.83 -11.64
N ARG A 57 0.46 20.74 -11.57
CA ARG A 57 1.13 19.51 -11.13
C ARG A 57 0.80 19.16 -9.69
N GLU A 58 0.80 20.14 -8.80
CA GLU A 58 0.43 19.94 -7.39
C GLU A 58 -1.01 19.45 -7.26
N LEU A 59 -1.96 20.08 -7.96
CA LEU A 59 -3.36 19.66 -7.99
C LEU A 59 -3.53 18.23 -8.52
N LYS A 60 -2.79 17.86 -9.58
CA LYS A 60 -2.80 16.50 -10.11
C LYS A 60 -2.21 15.48 -9.14
N ILE A 61 -1.23 15.86 -8.34
CA ILE A 61 -0.65 15.01 -7.30
C ILE A 61 -1.66 14.88 -6.16
N GLN A 62 -2.18 15.99 -5.64
CA GLN A 62 -3.18 16.04 -4.56
C GLN A 62 -4.36 15.12 -4.84
N ARG A 63 -4.95 15.18 -6.03
CA ARG A 63 -6.08 14.31 -6.43
C ARG A 63 -5.79 12.81 -6.42
N LYS A 64 -4.52 12.39 -6.40
CA LYS A 64 -4.14 10.98 -6.32
C LYS A 64 -4.00 10.49 -4.88
N VAL A 65 -3.95 11.39 -3.91
CA VAL A 65 -3.51 11.07 -2.54
C VAL A 65 -4.36 11.76 -1.46
N ASP A 66 -5.31 12.63 -1.85
CA ASP A 66 -6.20 13.39 -0.96
C ASP A 66 -7.13 12.52 -0.09
N PHE A 67 -7.26 11.23 -0.44
CA PHE A 67 -7.97 10.22 0.35
C PHE A 67 -7.25 9.86 1.67
N HIS A 68 -5.95 10.12 1.81
CA HIS A 68 -5.20 9.71 3.00
C HIS A 68 -5.31 10.77 4.11
N ASP A 69 -5.79 10.37 5.30
CA ASP A 69 -6.07 11.31 6.40
C ASP A 69 -4.85 12.11 6.88
N ASN A 70 -3.64 11.55 6.75
CA ASN A 70 -2.40 12.24 7.06
C ASN A 70 -1.82 13.09 5.92
N ILE A 71 -2.61 13.41 4.91
CA ILE A 71 -2.27 14.37 3.84
C ILE A 71 -3.15 15.59 3.98
N ILE A 72 -2.57 16.78 3.79
CA ILE A 72 -3.33 18.03 3.85
C ILE A 72 -4.32 18.09 2.69
N ARG A 73 -5.62 18.21 2.99
CA ARG A 73 -6.65 18.20 1.93
C ARG A 73 -6.60 19.47 1.10
N CYS A 74 -6.77 19.34 -0.20
CA CYS A 74 -7.02 20.44 -1.12
C CYS A 74 -8.52 20.47 -1.42
N TYR A 75 -9.23 21.50 -0.97
CA TYR A 75 -10.66 21.63 -1.23
C TYR A 75 -10.95 22.15 -2.62
N GLY A 76 -10.04 22.92 -3.22
CA GLY A 76 -10.21 23.50 -4.54
C GLY A 76 -9.37 24.75 -4.75
N ILE A 77 -9.87 25.66 -5.57
CA ILE A 77 -9.19 26.91 -5.90
C ILE A 77 -10.14 28.11 -5.83
N THR A 78 -9.57 29.30 -5.63
CA THR A 78 -10.27 30.59 -5.76
C THR A 78 -9.46 31.52 -6.64
N LYS A 79 -10.13 32.47 -7.28
CA LYS A 79 -9.51 33.55 -8.04
C LYS A 79 -9.58 34.85 -7.27
N TYR A 80 -8.47 35.56 -7.19
CA TYR A 80 -8.41 36.90 -6.64
C TYR A 80 -8.09 37.91 -7.74
N GLU A 81 -9.05 38.78 -8.08
CA GLU A 81 -8.84 39.90 -9.00
C GLU A 81 -8.42 41.13 -8.21
N LEU A 82 -7.23 41.67 -8.50
CA LEU A 82 -6.82 42.99 -8.02
C LEU A 82 -7.44 44.04 -8.92
N ASP A 83 -8.24 44.94 -8.34
CA ASP A 83 -8.67 46.19 -8.96
C ASP A 83 -7.45 47.11 -9.19
N ASN A 84 -6.66 46.85 -10.23
CA ASN A 84 -5.69 47.78 -10.76
C ASN A 84 -5.40 47.46 -12.24
N GLU A 85 -5.03 48.48 -13.00
CA GLU A 85 -5.10 48.63 -14.46
C GLU A 85 -4.34 47.60 -15.34
N ASN A 86 -3.87 46.47 -14.79
CA ASN A 86 -3.26 45.36 -15.50
C ASN A 86 -4.18 44.12 -15.51
N LYS A 87 -5.17 44.12 -16.41
CA LYS A 87 -6.15 43.04 -16.68
C LYS A 87 -5.56 41.66 -17.10
N HIS A 88 -4.27 41.42 -16.92
CA HIS A 88 -3.57 40.24 -17.45
C HIS A 88 -3.03 39.26 -16.39
N LEU A 89 -3.21 39.52 -15.09
CA LEU A 89 -2.73 38.64 -14.02
C LEU A 89 -3.91 38.08 -13.21
N GLN A 90 -4.43 36.93 -13.63
CA GLN A 90 -5.35 36.13 -12.81
C GLN A 90 -4.56 35.46 -11.69
N ASN A 91 -4.92 35.75 -10.43
CA ASN A 91 -4.27 35.12 -9.27
C ASN A 91 -5.10 33.94 -8.77
N TYR A 92 -4.62 32.73 -8.98
CA TYR A 92 -5.20 31.51 -8.41
C TYR A 92 -4.61 31.21 -7.05
N TRP A 93 -5.46 30.97 -6.06
CA TRP A 93 -5.06 30.51 -4.73
C TRP A 93 -5.59 29.09 -4.51
N LEU A 94 -4.79 28.25 -3.86
CA LEU A 94 -5.21 26.92 -3.41
C LEU A 94 -6.00 27.06 -2.11
N VAL A 95 -7.18 26.45 -2.06
CA VAL A 95 -8.01 26.37 -0.86
C VAL A 95 -7.66 25.06 -0.16
N MET A 96 -6.92 25.14 0.94
CA MET A 96 -6.35 23.98 1.64
C MET A 96 -6.99 23.81 3.02
N GLU A 97 -6.96 22.58 3.54
CA GLU A 97 -7.27 22.27 4.93
C GLU A 97 -6.41 23.12 5.87
N TYR A 98 -7.04 23.66 6.92
CA TYR A 98 -6.36 24.47 7.92
C TYR A 98 -5.79 23.59 9.03
N ALA A 99 -4.47 23.60 9.20
CA ALA A 99 -3.77 22.93 10.29
C ALA A 99 -3.57 23.89 11.46
N ASP A 100 -4.33 23.69 12.54
CA ASP A 100 -4.44 24.61 13.68
C ASP A 100 -3.14 24.79 14.49
N SER A 101 -2.24 23.82 14.38
CA SER A 101 -1.01 23.77 15.17
C SER A 101 0.24 24.15 14.36
N GLY A 102 0.07 24.56 13.10
CA GLY A 102 1.14 24.99 12.22
C GLY A 102 2.06 23.83 11.77
N SER A 103 3.31 24.15 11.44
CA SER A 103 4.29 23.13 11.05
C SER A 103 4.76 22.29 12.24
N LEU A 104 5.26 21.09 11.97
CA LEU A 104 5.81 20.18 12.96
C LEU A 104 6.97 20.83 13.73
N ARG A 105 7.78 21.64 13.04
CA ARG A 105 8.83 22.46 13.66
C ARG A 105 8.26 23.36 14.75
N ASN A 106 7.28 24.20 14.38
CA ASN A 106 6.66 25.16 15.29
C ASN A 106 5.89 24.45 16.42
N TYR A 107 5.32 23.29 16.11
CA TYR A 107 4.61 22.47 17.07
C TYR A 107 5.55 21.93 18.15
N PHE A 108 6.74 21.43 17.79
CA PHE A 108 7.74 20.98 18.75
C PHE A 108 8.29 22.11 19.60
N GLU A 109 8.56 23.29 19.03
CA GLU A 109 9.03 24.45 19.81
C GLU A 109 8.09 24.81 20.98
N LYS A 110 6.79 24.51 20.86
CA LYS A 110 5.78 24.86 21.86
C LYS A 110 5.34 23.69 22.74
N ASN A 111 5.31 22.47 22.19
CA ASN A 111 4.62 21.34 22.81
C ASN A 111 5.53 20.16 23.13
N PHE A 112 6.81 20.19 22.74
CA PHE A 112 7.66 18.99 22.80
C PHE A 112 7.77 18.38 24.20
N ASP A 113 7.89 19.21 25.25
CA ASP A 113 7.99 18.75 26.64
C ASP A 113 6.72 18.05 27.14
N ASN A 114 5.58 18.28 26.48
CA ASN A 114 4.30 17.64 26.80
C ASN A 114 4.07 16.34 26.00
N LEU A 115 4.92 16.01 25.02
CA LEU A 115 4.76 14.83 24.18
C LEU A 115 5.36 13.60 24.84
N THR A 116 4.53 12.58 25.03
CA THR A 116 4.99 11.26 25.44
C THR A 116 5.69 10.55 24.27
N TRP A 117 6.40 9.45 24.57
CA TRP A 117 6.92 8.59 23.52
C TRP A 117 5.82 7.97 22.65
N ASN A 118 4.65 7.71 23.21
CA ASN A 118 3.51 7.20 22.45
C ASN A 118 3.05 8.20 21.38
N ASP A 119 2.93 9.48 21.76
CA ASP A 119 2.58 10.54 20.82
C ASP A 119 3.61 10.64 19.69
N LYS A 120 4.90 10.58 20.03
CA LYS A 120 6.01 10.60 19.07
C LYS A 120 5.97 9.40 18.13
N PHE A 121 5.68 8.19 18.63
CA PHE A 121 5.54 6.99 17.80
C PHE A 121 4.35 7.06 16.85
N ASN A 122 3.22 7.57 17.34
CA ASN A 122 2.04 7.77 16.51
C ASN A 122 2.28 8.81 15.41
N MET A 123 2.91 9.94 15.73
CA MET A 123 3.31 10.94 14.73
C MET A 123 4.28 10.36 13.70
N ALA A 124 5.28 9.61 14.14
CA ALA A 124 6.22 8.91 13.25
C ALA A 124 5.51 7.93 12.32
N TYR A 125 4.59 7.12 12.86
CA TYR A 125 3.82 6.15 12.10
C TYR A 125 2.90 6.82 11.06
N GLN A 126 2.21 7.90 11.45
CA GLN A 126 1.36 8.69 10.57
C GLN A 126 2.15 9.31 9.41
N LEU A 127 3.30 9.91 9.71
CA LEU A 127 4.21 10.46 8.70
C LEU A 127 4.67 9.38 7.72
N ALA A 128 5.14 8.23 8.23
CA ALA A 128 5.60 7.13 7.39
C ALA A 128 4.46 6.56 6.53
N SER A 129 3.23 6.50 7.06
CA SER A 129 2.04 6.07 6.34
C SER A 129 1.68 7.03 5.20
N ALA A 130 1.71 8.35 5.45
CA ALA A 130 1.51 9.37 4.42
C ALA A 130 2.54 9.24 3.28
N VAL A 131 3.83 9.08 3.62
CA VAL A 131 4.87 8.89 2.60
C VAL A 131 4.73 7.53 1.89
N SER A 132 4.24 6.49 2.59
CA SER A 132 3.93 5.20 1.96
C SER A 132 2.82 5.33 0.93
N CYS A 133 1.79 6.14 1.20
CA CYS A 133 0.74 6.47 0.24
C CYS A 133 1.34 7.12 -1.02
N LEU A 134 2.19 8.15 -0.86
CA LEU A 134 2.89 8.77 -2.00
C LEU A 134 3.69 7.74 -2.81
N HIS A 135 4.47 6.89 -2.13
CA HIS A 135 5.33 5.91 -2.81
C HIS A 135 4.53 4.82 -3.52
N ASN A 136 3.35 4.45 -3.02
CA ASN A 136 2.43 3.50 -3.69
C ASN A 136 1.98 4.05 -5.04
N GLU A 137 1.63 5.33 -5.09
CA GLU A 137 1.23 6.06 -6.30
C GLU A 137 2.41 6.43 -7.21
N GLY A 138 3.62 5.96 -6.89
CA GLY A 138 4.83 6.26 -7.65
C GLY A 138 5.35 7.69 -7.49
N ILE A 139 4.82 8.44 -6.51
CA ILE A 139 5.23 9.81 -6.20
C ILE A 139 6.46 9.77 -5.27
N VAL A 140 7.40 10.68 -5.52
CA VAL A 140 8.56 10.93 -4.66
C VAL A 140 8.47 12.38 -4.21
N HIS A 141 8.47 12.62 -2.91
CA HIS A 141 8.24 13.95 -2.35
C HIS A 141 9.43 14.89 -2.57
N ARG A 142 10.66 14.40 -2.41
CA ARG A 142 11.94 15.09 -2.69
C ARG A 142 12.24 16.33 -1.84
N ASP A 143 11.40 16.64 -0.87
CA ASP A 143 11.47 17.85 -0.05
C ASP A 143 10.82 17.66 1.33
N LEU A 144 11.00 16.47 1.91
CA LEU A 144 10.50 16.17 3.24
C LEU A 144 11.38 16.87 4.29
N HIS A 145 10.77 17.74 5.08
CA HIS A 145 11.36 18.38 6.25
C HIS A 145 10.25 18.89 7.17
N SER A 146 10.54 19.23 8.42
CA SER A 146 9.49 19.50 9.42
C SER A 146 8.66 20.75 9.16
N ASN A 147 9.10 21.66 8.27
CA ASN A 147 8.26 22.76 7.81
C ASN A 147 7.19 22.36 6.78
N ASN A 148 7.32 21.21 6.10
CA ASN A 148 6.36 20.68 5.13
C ASN A 148 5.42 19.64 5.75
N ILE A 149 5.56 19.43 7.05
CA ILE A 149 4.67 18.57 7.82
C ILE A 149 3.91 19.49 8.74
N LEU A 150 2.59 19.46 8.64
CA LEU A 150 1.70 20.24 9.49
C LEU A 150 1.12 19.34 10.59
N VAL A 151 0.64 19.97 11.65
CA VAL A 151 -0.07 19.29 12.74
C VAL A 151 -1.46 19.92 12.86
N HIS A 152 -2.49 19.07 12.85
CA HIS A 152 -3.87 19.46 13.08
C HIS A 152 -4.44 18.56 14.17
N GLN A 153 -4.81 19.10 15.33
CA GLN A 153 -5.37 18.31 16.44
C GLN A 153 -4.50 17.09 16.80
N ASN A 154 -3.17 17.28 16.91
CA ASN A 154 -2.16 16.22 17.12
C ASN A 154 -2.03 15.16 16.01
N ILE A 155 -2.68 15.37 14.86
CA ILE A 155 -2.57 14.50 13.68
C ILE A 155 -1.58 15.12 12.69
N ILE A 156 -0.67 14.29 12.16
CA ILE A 156 0.25 14.68 11.10
C ILE A 156 -0.50 14.90 9.79
N LYS A 157 -0.21 16.01 9.13
CA LYS A 157 -0.70 16.38 7.80
C LYS A 157 0.48 16.72 6.89
N LEU A 158 0.84 15.80 6.01
CA LEU A 158 1.89 16.01 5.03
C LEU A 158 1.41 17.00 3.97
N ALA A 159 2.21 18.04 3.75
CA ALA A 159 1.91 19.14 2.84
C ALA A 159 3.06 19.36 1.84
N ASP A 160 2.77 20.12 0.79
CA ASP A 160 3.75 20.61 -0.19
C ASP A 160 4.60 19.51 -0.84
N PHE A 161 4.08 18.88 -1.91
CA PHE A 161 4.75 17.80 -2.63
C PHE A 161 5.88 18.30 -3.54
N GLY A 162 6.73 19.17 -2.98
CA GLY A 162 7.88 19.82 -3.63
C GLY A 162 7.51 21.00 -4.51
N LEU A 163 6.31 21.58 -4.34
CA LEU A 163 5.87 22.77 -5.05
C LEU A 163 6.76 23.96 -4.69
N SER A 164 7.05 24.17 -3.40
CA SER A 164 7.91 25.27 -2.92
C SER A 164 9.30 25.21 -3.54
N LYS A 165 9.88 24.02 -3.66
CA LYS A 165 11.19 23.80 -4.30
C LYS A 165 11.16 24.11 -5.79
N ARG A 166 10.09 23.72 -6.50
CA ARG A 166 9.95 23.92 -7.96
C ARG A 166 9.70 25.38 -8.31
N ILE A 167 8.92 26.10 -7.50
CA ILE A 167 8.68 27.53 -7.65
C ILE A 167 9.90 28.34 -7.16
N GLY A 168 10.46 27.97 -6.01
CA GLY A 168 11.61 28.63 -5.39
C GLY A 168 12.85 28.67 -6.27
N ALA A 169 13.07 27.64 -7.11
CA ALA A 169 14.15 27.60 -8.10
C ALA A 169 14.09 28.72 -9.18
N SER A 170 12.94 29.38 -9.33
CA SER A 170 12.74 30.51 -10.26
C SER A 170 12.94 31.89 -9.62
N SER A 171 13.14 31.94 -8.32
CA SER A 171 13.33 33.15 -7.50
C SER A 171 14.66 33.07 -6.74
N ASN A 172 15.32 34.19 -6.45
CA ASN A 172 16.64 34.21 -5.77
C ASN A 172 16.57 33.79 -4.27
N PHE A 173 16.05 32.60 -3.98
CA PHE A 173 15.77 32.05 -2.65
C PHE A 173 16.94 31.28 -2.04
N GLN A 174 18.19 31.75 -2.26
CA GLN A 174 19.39 31.05 -1.80
C GLN A 174 19.51 30.93 -0.26
N SER A 175 18.86 31.81 0.53
CA SER A 175 19.01 31.82 1.99
C SER A 175 18.12 30.82 2.75
N LYS A 176 16.95 30.40 2.22
CA LYS A 176 16.09 29.38 2.89
C LYS A 176 16.49 27.93 2.60
N LEU A 177 17.28 27.68 1.56
CA LEU A 177 17.71 26.33 1.14
C LEU A 177 18.65 25.66 2.14
N PHE A 178 19.41 26.46 2.88
CA PHE A 178 20.44 25.99 3.78
C PHE A 178 19.85 25.26 5.01
N GLY A 179 18.78 25.77 5.62
CA GLY A 179 18.09 25.11 6.74
C GLY A 179 17.48 23.73 6.42
N MET A 180 17.46 23.34 5.15
CA MET A 180 16.94 22.06 4.69
C MET A 180 18.05 21.05 4.34
N VAL A 181 19.32 21.47 4.29
CA VAL A 181 20.48 20.63 3.96
C VAL A 181 20.50 19.31 4.73
N PRO A 182 20.24 19.26 6.05
CA PRO A 182 20.30 18.01 6.80
C PRO A 182 19.30 16.96 6.35
N TYR A 183 18.15 17.37 5.81
CA TYR A 183 17.09 16.47 5.35
C TYR A 183 17.34 15.95 3.93
N VAL A 184 18.32 16.50 3.21
CA VAL A 184 18.58 16.16 1.81
C VAL A 184 19.51 14.95 1.72
N ASP A 185 19.15 14.01 0.85
CA ASP A 185 19.96 12.82 0.59
C ASP A 185 21.40 13.19 0.20
N PRO A 186 22.42 12.74 0.95
CA PRO A 186 23.81 13.16 0.73
C PRO A 186 24.32 12.77 -0.67
N LYS A 187 23.80 11.69 -1.27
CA LYS A 187 24.20 11.29 -2.63
C LYS A 187 23.79 12.30 -3.70
N SER A 188 22.79 13.15 -3.43
CA SER A 188 22.33 14.16 -4.39
C SER A 188 23.32 15.32 -4.59
N PHE A 189 24.27 15.51 -3.67
CA PHE A 189 25.31 16.52 -3.80
C PHE A 189 26.42 16.14 -4.81
N ASN A 190 26.51 14.86 -5.19
CA ASN A 190 27.50 14.37 -6.15
C ASN A 190 27.15 14.79 -7.59
N THR A 191 27.92 15.72 -8.13
CA THR A 191 27.79 16.19 -9.51
C THR A 191 29.08 15.94 -10.30
N ARG A 192 28.93 15.51 -11.56
CA ARG A 192 30.04 15.45 -12.53
C ARG A 192 29.95 16.63 -13.47
N ARG A 193 31.09 17.16 -13.92
CA ARG A 193 31.12 18.10 -15.05
C ARG A 193 31.31 17.32 -16.35
N ASN A 194 30.51 17.63 -17.37
CA ASN A 194 30.77 17.14 -18.72
C ASN A 194 31.91 17.95 -19.38
N SER A 195 32.28 17.54 -20.59
CA SER A 195 33.27 18.22 -21.45
C SER A 195 32.91 19.67 -21.81
N TYR A 196 31.69 20.12 -21.50
CA TYR A 196 31.20 21.49 -21.70
C TYR A 196 31.05 22.26 -20.37
N ASN A 197 31.66 21.78 -19.27
CA ASN A 197 31.57 22.36 -17.92
C ASN A 197 30.15 22.44 -17.32
N GLN A 198 29.17 21.72 -17.86
CA GLN A 198 27.83 21.64 -17.30
C GLN A 198 27.81 20.61 -16.17
N LYS A 199 27.22 20.97 -15.01
CA LYS A 199 27.00 20.06 -13.90
C LYS A 199 25.89 19.06 -14.26
N ILE A 200 26.22 17.77 -14.23
CA ILE A 200 25.29 16.67 -14.37
C ILE A 200 25.13 16.00 -13.00
N PRO A 201 23.92 15.92 -12.43
CA PRO A 201 23.65 15.13 -11.23
C PRO A 201 23.96 13.66 -11.52
N MET A 202 24.84 13.04 -10.73
CA MET A 202 25.11 11.60 -10.86
C MET A 202 24.01 10.74 -10.19
N TYR A 203 23.14 11.39 -9.41
CA TYR A 203 22.10 10.75 -8.61
C TYR A 203 20.80 11.55 -8.71
N SER A 204 19.72 10.88 -9.12
CA SER A 204 18.38 11.46 -9.11
C SER A 204 17.66 11.11 -7.81
N LEU A 205 17.07 12.13 -7.16
CA LEU A 205 16.26 11.93 -5.97
C LEU A 205 15.12 10.95 -6.27
N ASN A 206 15.06 9.88 -5.48
CA ASN A 206 14.13 8.77 -5.65
C ASN A 206 13.51 8.41 -4.29
N LYS A 207 12.73 7.33 -4.23
CA LYS A 207 12.06 6.89 -3.01
C LYS A 207 13.02 6.73 -1.82
N LYS A 208 14.27 6.28 -2.03
CA LYS A 208 15.29 6.16 -0.98
C LYS A 208 15.78 7.50 -0.45
N SER A 209 15.66 8.57 -1.23
CA SER A 209 15.96 9.92 -0.77
C SER A 209 14.90 10.42 0.22
N ASP A 210 13.62 10.12 -0.03
CA ASP A 210 12.56 10.38 0.95
C ASP A 210 12.77 9.57 2.25
N ILE A 211 13.25 8.32 2.14
CA ILE A 211 13.61 7.50 3.33
C ILE A 211 14.71 8.17 4.15
N TYR A 212 15.71 8.77 3.52
CA TYR A 212 16.74 9.52 4.23
C TYR A 212 16.14 10.69 5.02
N SER A 213 15.29 11.49 4.37
CA SER A 213 14.61 12.61 5.02
C SER A 213 13.71 12.14 6.17
N ILE A 214 13.01 11.01 6.02
CA ILE A 214 12.27 10.38 7.12
C ILE A 214 13.19 10.05 8.28
N GLY A 215 14.37 9.46 8.05
CA GLY A 215 15.32 9.18 9.13
C GLY A 215 15.69 10.43 9.94
N VAL A 216 15.95 11.54 9.24
CA VAL A 216 16.25 12.83 9.89
C VAL A 216 15.04 13.38 10.65
N LEU A 217 13.84 13.27 10.08
CA LEU A 217 12.58 13.68 10.73
C LEU A 217 12.27 12.86 11.98
N LEU A 218 12.48 11.54 11.93
CA LEU A 218 12.29 10.67 13.09
C LEU A 218 13.28 11.02 14.22
N TRP A 219 14.51 11.38 13.87
CA TRP A 219 15.48 11.91 14.85
C TRP A 219 15.06 13.28 15.41
N GLU A 220 14.50 14.16 14.58
CA GLU A 220 13.95 15.43 15.06
C GLU A 220 12.77 15.20 16.02
N MET A 221 11.91 14.21 15.73
CA MET A 221 10.83 13.81 16.64
C MET A 221 11.35 13.25 17.97
N SER A 222 12.56 12.68 18.01
CA SER A 222 13.18 12.23 19.26
C SER A 222 13.87 13.36 20.02
N SER A 223 14.42 14.35 19.32
CA SER A 223 15.22 15.43 19.90
C SER A 223 14.42 16.69 20.23
N GLY A 224 13.31 16.93 19.53
CA GLY A 224 12.50 18.15 19.63
C GLY A 224 13.16 19.39 19.04
N ARG A 225 14.33 19.23 18.41
CA ARG A 225 15.15 20.33 17.91
C ARG A 225 15.56 20.11 16.45
N PRO A 226 15.87 21.18 15.72
CA PRO A 226 16.40 21.03 14.37
C PRO A 226 17.72 20.27 14.32
N PRO A 227 17.92 19.42 13.28
CA PRO A 227 19.18 18.72 13.09
C PRO A 227 20.31 19.73 12.90
N PHE A 228 21.41 19.49 13.58
CA PHE A 228 22.64 20.30 13.62
C PHE A 228 22.44 21.73 14.13
N CYS A 229 21.38 22.02 14.90
CA CYS A 229 21.11 23.37 15.40
C CYS A 229 22.19 23.97 16.32
N THR A 230 23.08 23.13 16.88
CA THR A 230 24.20 23.57 17.74
C THR A 230 25.51 23.79 16.98
N GLU A 231 25.55 23.55 15.66
CA GLU A 231 26.74 23.54 14.82
C GLU A 231 26.67 24.59 13.69
N GLY A 232 26.72 25.88 14.06
CA GLY A 232 26.89 26.96 13.08
C GLY A 232 25.73 27.18 12.09
N GLU A 233 25.93 28.09 11.13
CA GLU A 233 24.97 28.28 10.03
C GLU A 233 24.96 27.03 9.15
N TYR A 234 23.78 26.60 8.72
CA TYR A 234 23.67 25.56 7.70
C TYR A 234 24.42 26.01 6.45
N ASP A 235 25.63 25.50 6.21
CA ASP A 235 26.48 25.98 5.13
C ASP A 235 26.93 24.83 4.22
N VAL A 236 27.79 25.16 3.25
CA VAL A 236 28.36 24.16 2.34
C VAL A 236 29.30 23.20 3.09
N GLY A 237 29.92 23.64 4.19
CA GLY A 237 30.76 22.83 5.06
C GLY A 237 29.96 21.69 5.69
N LEU A 238 28.84 22.01 6.33
CA LEU A 238 27.94 21.02 6.91
C LEU A 238 27.42 20.02 5.85
N ALA A 239 27.08 20.49 4.65
CA ALA A 239 26.70 19.60 3.55
C ALA A 239 27.82 18.60 3.19
N LEU A 240 29.08 19.03 3.18
CA LEU A 240 30.25 18.19 2.91
C LEU A 240 30.50 17.18 4.05
N GLU A 241 30.36 17.60 5.30
CA GLU A 241 30.52 16.71 6.46
C GLU A 241 29.45 15.62 6.47
N ILE A 242 28.19 15.98 6.17
CA ILE A 242 27.09 15.01 6.01
C ILE A 242 27.37 14.03 4.87
N CYS A 243 27.92 14.50 3.74
CA CYS A 243 28.38 13.64 2.63
C CYS A 243 29.47 12.65 3.07
N GLN A 244 30.34 13.07 3.99
CA GLN A 244 31.44 12.26 4.53
C GLN A 244 30.96 11.30 5.63
N GLY A 245 29.68 11.34 5.99
CA GLY A 245 29.06 10.42 6.95
C GLY A 245 28.77 11.04 8.31
N LEU A 246 28.92 12.37 8.48
CA LEU A 246 28.44 13.05 9.69
C LEU A 246 26.94 12.78 9.86
N ARG A 247 26.56 12.37 11.07
CA ARG A 247 25.18 12.18 11.50
C ARG A 247 25.02 12.74 12.88
N GLU A 248 23.79 13.11 13.20
CA GLU A 248 23.43 13.51 14.55
C GLU A 248 23.66 12.40 15.57
N THR A 249 23.95 12.82 16.80
CA THR A 249 24.15 11.89 17.91
C THR A 249 22.82 11.29 18.37
N ILE A 250 22.88 10.09 18.95
CA ILE A 250 21.68 9.46 19.52
C ILE A 250 21.19 10.30 20.69
N VAL A 251 19.92 10.68 20.66
CA VAL A 251 19.29 11.46 21.74
C VAL A 251 19.13 10.56 22.97
N PRO A 252 19.56 10.99 24.16
CA PRO A 252 19.34 10.26 25.40
C PRO A 252 17.87 9.87 25.58
N ASP A 253 17.64 8.74 26.24
CA ASP A 253 16.29 8.21 26.57
C ASP A 253 15.40 7.91 25.35
N THR A 254 15.97 7.88 24.14
CA THR A 254 15.27 7.40 22.95
C THR A 254 15.20 5.87 22.92
N PRO A 255 14.01 5.27 22.78
CA PRO A 255 13.85 3.82 22.73
C PRO A 255 14.70 3.16 21.64
N GLU A 256 15.39 2.09 22.00
CA GLU A 256 16.44 1.46 21.17
C GLU A 256 15.91 0.98 19.81
N ASN A 257 14.69 0.46 19.79
CA ASN A 257 13.99 0.06 18.56
C ASN A 257 13.77 1.24 17.62
N TYR A 258 13.38 2.40 18.15
CA TYR A 258 13.18 3.62 17.39
C TYR A 258 14.50 4.20 16.87
N VAL A 259 15.57 4.16 17.69
CA VAL A 259 16.94 4.48 17.26
C VAL A 259 17.35 3.65 16.06
N LYS A 260 17.14 2.34 16.10
CA LYS A 260 17.46 1.43 14.98
C LYS A 260 16.71 1.81 13.71
N ILE A 261 15.46 2.24 13.80
CA ILE A 261 14.66 2.64 12.63
C ILE A 261 15.26 3.88 11.97
N TYR A 262 15.39 5.00 12.69
CA TYR A 262 15.84 6.24 12.07
C TYR A 262 17.30 6.16 11.62
N THR A 263 18.14 5.42 12.36
CA THR A 263 19.54 5.23 11.95
C THR A 263 19.70 4.37 10.71
N LYS A 264 18.80 3.40 10.49
CA LYS A 264 18.77 2.63 9.25
C LYS A 264 18.23 3.44 8.07
N CYS A 265 17.33 4.39 8.33
CA CYS A 265 16.74 5.26 7.32
C CYS A 265 17.75 6.27 6.75
N TRP A 266 18.61 6.87 7.58
CA TRP A 266 19.58 7.89 7.14
C TRP A 266 20.96 7.34 6.75
N ASP A 267 21.06 6.05 6.41
CA ASP A 267 22.31 5.42 5.93
C ASP A 267 22.88 6.20 4.73
N SER A 268 24.21 6.38 4.68
CA SER A 268 24.87 7.10 3.59
C SER A 268 24.69 6.42 2.22
N GLU A 269 24.48 5.09 2.21
CA GLU A 269 24.25 4.30 1.02
C GLU A 269 22.74 4.04 0.82
N PRO A 270 22.08 4.63 -0.21
CA PRO A 270 20.65 4.46 -0.45
C PRO A 270 20.18 3.01 -0.54
N ASP A 271 21.02 2.10 -1.05
CA ASP A 271 20.66 0.68 -1.19
C ASP A 271 20.60 -0.03 0.17
N ASN A 272 21.28 0.49 1.19
CA ASN A 272 21.24 -0.04 2.55
C ASN A 272 20.02 0.44 3.35
N ARG A 273 19.36 1.51 2.90
CA ARG A 273 18.16 2.06 3.54
C ARG A 273 16.98 1.10 3.34
N PRO A 274 16.01 1.04 4.26
CA PRO A 274 14.79 0.26 4.07
C PRO A 274 13.93 0.83 2.92
N ASN A 275 12.88 0.12 2.53
CA ASN A 275 11.77 0.74 1.80
C ASN A 275 10.74 1.27 2.79
N ILE A 276 9.82 2.13 2.33
CA ILE A 276 8.84 2.79 3.21
C ILE A 276 7.92 1.79 3.92
N PHE A 277 7.54 0.68 3.27
CA PHE A 277 6.70 -0.35 3.88
C PHE A 277 7.37 -0.99 5.10
N GLN A 278 8.67 -1.24 5.03
CA GLN A 278 9.43 -1.76 6.17
C GLN A 278 9.44 -0.75 7.33
N VAL A 279 9.59 0.55 7.04
CA VAL A 279 9.56 1.61 8.06
C VAL A 279 8.18 1.68 8.72
N VAL A 280 7.10 1.64 7.92
CA VAL A 280 5.72 1.59 8.42
C VAL A 280 5.49 0.34 9.26
N ASP A 281 5.91 -0.85 8.81
CA ASP A 281 5.75 -2.10 9.57
C ASP A 281 6.49 -2.05 10.91
N TRP A 282 7.72 -1.50 10.93
CA TRP A 282 8.49 -1.35 12.17
C TRP A 282 7.86 -0.35 13.14
N LEU A 283 7.42 0.81 12.65
CA LEU A 283 6.74 1.81 13.48
C LEU A 283 5.39 1.29 13.99
N ARG A 284 4.63 0.59 13.14
CA ARG A 284 3.37 -0.07 13.53
C ARG A 284 3.60 -1.07 14.64
N ALA A 285 4.64 -1.90 14.52
CA ALA A 285 4.97 -2.86 15.57
C ALA A 285 5.31 -2.19 16.91
N ILE A 286 5.91 -0.99 16.89
CA ILE A 286 6.12 -0.20 18.11
C ILE A 286 4.78 0.25 18.69
N VAL A 287 3.91 0.85 17.87
CA VAL A 287 2.59 1.34 18.29
C VAL A 287 1.71 0.19 18.80
N THR A 288 1.59 -0.91 18.07
CA THR A 288 0.71 -2.03 18.46
C THR A 288 1.21 -2.78 19.69
N ASN A 289 2.53 -2.89 19.88
CA ASN A 289 3.05 -3.49 21.12
C ASN A 289 2.77 -2.60 22.33
N ILE A 290 2.65 -1.28 22.13
CA ILE A 290 2.20 -0.37 23.19
C ILE A 290 0.71 -0.54 23.43
N ASP A 291 -0.11 -0.65 22.37
CA ASP A 291 -1.56 -0.89 22.50
C ASP A 291 -1.84 -2.17 23.29
N VAL A 292 -1.09 -3.27 23.03
CA VAL A 292 -1.20 -4.51 23.80
C VAL A 292 -0.80 -4.31 25.27
N ILE A 293 0.25 -3.52 25.55
CA ILE A 293 0.64 -3.20 26.93
C ILE A 293 -0.43 -2.35 27.63
N ILE A 294 -1.07 -1.42 26.92
CA ILE A 294 -2.15 -0.58 27.46
C ILE A 294 -3.39 -1.44 27.74
N GLU A 295 -3.80 -2.30 26.80
CA GLU A 295 -4.89 -3.26 26.99
C GLU A 295 -4.61 -4.20 28.18
N GLU A 296 -3.38 -4.71 28.33
CA GLU A 296 -2.98 -5.54 29.48
C GLU A 296 -2.98 -4.78 30.82
N ILE A 297 -2.77 -3.46 30.81
CA ILE A 297 -2.85 -2.59 31.99
C ILE A 297 -4.30 -2.21 32.32
N GLU A 298 -5.15 -2.01 31.31
CA GLU A 298 -6.57 -1.70 31.47
C GLU A 298 -7.37 -2.92 31.95
N ASP A 299 -7.06 -4.13 31.47
CA ASP A 299 -7.69 -5.38 31.92
C ASP A 299 -7.31 -5.77 33.37
N GLN A 300 -6.20 -5.25 33.90
CA GLN A 300 -5.80 -5.48 35.29
C GLN A 300 -6.50 -4.58 36.32
N GLN A 301 -7.37 -3.64 35.90
CA GLN A 301 -8.08 -2.72 36.81
C GLN A 301 -9.59 -2.97 36.97
N LEU A 302 -10.18 -3.99 36.34
CA LEU A 302 -11.62 -4.27 36.47
C LEU A 302 -11.92 -5.73 36.85
N PHE A 303 -11.63 -6.08 38.11
CA PHE A 303 -12.32 -7.17 38.80
C PHE A 303 -13.01 -6.63 40.06
N GLY A 304 -14.32 -6.43 39.95
CA GLY A 304 -15.18 -6.01 41.07
C GLY A 304 -16.66 -6.01 40.71
N ASN A 305 -17.29 -7.19 40.81
CA ASN A 305 -18.71 -7.47 41.11
C ASN A 305 -19.82 -6.58 40.51
N GLN A 306 -20.71 -7.16 39.69
CA GLN A 306 -22.10 -7.54 40.07
C GLN A 306 -22.95 -7.96 38.86
N GLU A 307 -23.79 -8.98 39.08
CA GLU A 307 -24.87 -9.47 38.22
C GLU A 307 -26.00 -8.44 38.05
N LEU A 308 -26.70 -8.45 36.90
CA LEU A 308 -28.15 -8.75 36.77
C LEU A 308 -28.76 -8.29 35.43
N ASN A 309 -29.45 -9.26 34.80
CA ASN A 309 -30.73 -9.21 34.07
C ASN A 309 -30.90 -8.55 32.67
N GLU A 310 -31.61 -9.32 31.86
CA GLU A 310 -32.10 -9.08 30.50
C GLU A 310 -33.31 -8.11 30.41
N ALA A 311 -33.52 -7.64 29.17
CA ALA A 311 -34.73 -7.11 28.51
C ALA A 311 -34.74 -5.60 28.12
N PRO A 312 -35.38 -5.25 26.98
CA PRO A 312 -34.77 -4.43 25.95
C PRO A 312 -35.33 -3.00 25.87
N ILE A 313 -34.51 -2.03 25.47
CA ILE A 313 -34.98 -0.66 25.19
C ILE A 313 -34.27 -0.08 23.95
N SER A 314 -35.14 0.37 23.04
CA SER A 314 -34.93 1.26 21.90
C SER A 314 -34.32 2.61 22.25
N ASN A 315 -33.41 3.14 21.42
CA ASN A 315 -33.61 4.41 20.70
C ASN A 315 -32.33 4.84 19.97
N ASN A 316 -32.52 5.11 18.67
CA ASN A 316 -32.04 6.27 17.92
C ASN A 316 -30.68 6.87 18.31
N ASN A 317 -29.66 6.56 17.50
CA ASN A 317 -28.62 7.51 17.17
C ASN A 317 -28.57 7.68 15.65
N SER A 318 -28.99 8.86 15.20
CA SER A 318 -28.81 9.37 13.85
C SER A 318 -27.35 9.74 13.62
N GLY A 319 -26.61 8.85 12.92
CA GLY A 319 -25.38 9.20 12.20
C GLY A 319 -25.70 9.71 10.78
N PRO A 320 -24.72 10.19 9.99
CA PRO A 320 -24.94 10.97 8.77
C PRO A 320 -25.48 10.09 7.63
N HIS A 321 -26.78 9.79 7.70
CA HIS A 321 -27.54 9.05 6.70
C HIS A 321 -28.45 9.95 5.86
N GLY A 322 -28.24 11.27 5.91
CA GLY A 322 -29.10 12.26 5.25
C GLY A 322 -28.73 12.57 3.80
N GLU A 323 -27.44 12.64 3.45
CA GLU A 323 -27.03 13.41 2.26
C GLU A 323 -27.24 12.67 0.92
N LEU A 324 -26.97 11.37 0.83
CA LEU A 324 -27.26 10.61 -0.41
C LEU A 324 -28.77 10.38 -0.61
N SER A 325 -29.52 10.11 0.46
CA SER A 325 -30.98 9.92 0.37
C SER A 325 -31.74 11.21 0.06
N GLN A 326 -31.23 12.38 0.48
CA GLN A 326 -31.78 13.69 0.08
C GLN A 326 -31.44 14.04 -1.36
N LEU A 327 -30.28 13.63 -1.88
CA LEU A 327 -29.99 13.75 -3.31
C LEU A 327 -30.97 12.90 -4.14
N MET A 328 -31.28 11.68 -3.70
CA MET A 328 -32.17 10.74 -4.40
C MET A 328 -33.63 11.21 -4.49
N GLN A 329 -34.16 11.89 -3.47
CA GLN A 329 -35.54 12.43 -3.52
C GLN A 329 -35.65 13.70 -4.39
N ASN A 330 -34.56 14.45 -4.55
CA ASN A 330 -34.58 15.72 -5.29
C ASN A 330 -34.55 15.53 -6.82
N PHE A 331 -33.98 14.42 -7.32
CA PHE A 331 -33.98 14.12 -8.77
C PHE A 331 -35.27 13.45 -9.27
N GLY A 332 -36.05 12.81 -8.39
CA GLY A 332 -37.35 12.22 -8.75
C GLY A 332 -38.46 13.25 -9.03
N ASN A 333 -38.24 14.53 -8.73
CA ASN A 333 -39.24 15.60 -8.79
C ASN A 333 -38.94 16.71 -9.82
N MET A 334 -37.91 16.58 -10.67
CA MET A 334 -37.69 17.55 -11.75
C MET A 334 -38.67 17.33 -12.90
N ASN A 335 -39.57 18.30 -13.10
CA ASN A 335 -40.52 18.34 -14.20
C ASN A 335 -39.81 18.25 -15.56
N SER A 336 -40.29 17.34 -16.41
CA SER A 336 -39.76 16.97 -17.72
C SER A 336 -39.98 18.01 -18.83
N LYS A 337 -39.57 19.26 -18.60
CA LYS A 337 -39.52 20.29 -19.64
C LYS A 337 -38.35 21.24 -19.36
N GLU A 338 -37.20 20.88 -19.92
CA GLU A 338 -36.05 21.73 -20.32
C GLU A 338 -34.72 21.02 -20.04
N ILE A 339 -34.47 19.91 -20.73
CA ILE A 339 -33.09 19.45 -20.97
C ILE A 339 -33.04 18.94 -22.40
N ASN A 340 -32.40 19.70 -23.28
CA ASN A 340 -31.89 19.15 -24.53
C ASN A 340 -30.36 19.32 -24.55
N THR A 341 -29.72 18.15 -24.64
CA THR A 341 -28.37 17.86 -25.17
C THR A 341 -27.16 18.33 -24.39
N ILE A 342 -26.93 17.71 -23.23
CA ILE A 342 -25.60 17.26 -22.77
C ILE A 342 -25.79 15.80 -22.30
N GLU A 343 -25.08 14.85 -22.89
CA GLU A 343 -25.11 13.44 -22.44
C GLU A 343 -24.32 13.33 -21.13
N VAL A 344 -25.03 13.41 -20.00
CA VAL A 344 -24.51 13.07 -18.67
C VAL A 344 -24.47 11.54 -18.58
N PRO A 345 -23.36 10.92 -18.13
CA PRO A 345 -23.31 9.48 -17.96
C PRO A 345 -24.45 9.03 -17.05
N SER A 346 -25.15 7.97 -17.45
CA SER A 346 -26.19 7.41 -16.60
C SER A 346 -25.56 6.85 -15.33
N PHE A 347 -26.30 6.84 -14.22
CA PHE A 347 -25.84 6.24 -12.95
C PHE A 347 -25.33 4.80 -13.16
N GLU A 348 -25.92 4.07 -14.10
CA GLU A 348 -25.50 2.72 -14.49
C GLU A 348 -24.09 2.68 -15.13
N GLU A 349 -23.72 3.68 -15.92
CA GLU A 349 -22.39 3.77 -16.55
C GLU A 349 -21.28 3.99 -15.51
N VAL A 350 -21.52 4.82 -14.51
CA VAL A 350 -20.56 5.09 -13.42
C VAL A 350 -20.27 3.81 -12.61
N TYR A 351 -21.30 3.04 -12.25
CA TYR A 351 -21.10 1.77 -11.55
C TYR A 351 -20.37 0.74 -12.41
N ASN A 352 -20.67 0.69 -13.70
CA ASN A 352 -19.99 -0.23 -14.63
C ASN A 352 -18.49 0.08 -14.78
N GLU A 353 -18.08 1.36 -14.76
CA GLU A 353 -16.67 1.76 -14.76
C GLU A 353 -15.97 1.31 -13.47
N ILE A 354 -16.56 1.60 -12.31
CA ILE A 354 -16.01 1.21 -10.99
C ILE A 354 -15.83 -0.32 -10.92
N ILE A 355 -16.85 -1.08 -11.34
CA ILE A 355 -16.80 -2.55 -11.35
C ILE A 355 -15.73 -3.08 -12.29
N THR A 356 -15.52 -2.42 -13.42
CA THR A 356 -14.45 -2.81 -14.35
C THR A 356 -13.08 -2.61 -13.70
N GLU A 357 -12.86 -1.52 -12.98
CA GLU A 357 -11.62 -1.27 -12.25
C GLU A 357 -11.38 -2.30 -11.13
N ILE A 358 -12.43 -2.67 -10.39
CA ILE A 358 -12.37 -3.71 -9.35
C ILE A 358 -12.00 -5.07 -9.95
N ASN A 359 -12.62 -5.44 -11.08
CA ASN A 359 -12.33 -6.69 -11.76
C ASN A 359 -10.90 -6.73 -12.29
N ASP A 360 -10.42 -5.62 -12.88
CA ASP A 360 -9.04 -5.49 -13.33
C ASP A 360 -8.04 -5.61 -12.18
N PHE A 361 -8.37 -5.05 -11.01
CA PHE A 361 -7.58 -5.20 -9.80
C PHE A 361 -7.52 -6.68 -9.35
N ILE A 362 -8.66 -7.36 -9.25
CA ILE A 362 -8.73 -8.79 -8.89
C ILE A 362 -7.94 -9.63 -9.92
N PHE A 363 -8.08 -9.32 -11.20
CA PHE A 363 -7.35 -9.96 -12.28
C PHE A 363 -5.84 -9.85 -12.11
N LYS A 364 -5.32 -8.64 -11.82
CA LYS A 364 -3.90 -8.40 -11.57
C LYS A 364 -3.38 -9.14 -10.33
N LEU A 365 -4.15 -9.20 -9.26
CA LEU A 365 -3.77 -9.92 -8.03
C LEU A 365 -3.61 -11.42 -8.28
N LEU A 366 -4.61 -12.04 -8.90
CA LEU A 366 -4.60 -13.47 -9.19
C LEU A 366 -3.54 -13.82 -10.24
N ASN A 367 -3.32 -12.96 -11.24
CA ASN A 367 -2.25 -13.15 -12.22
C ASN A 367 -0.84 -13.07 -11.63
N ARG A 368 -0.65 -12.32 -10.53
CA ARG A 368 0.63 -12.33 -9.79
C ARG A 368 0.81 -13.58 -8.94
N GLY A 369 -0.24 -14.37 -8.71
CA GLY A 369 -0.20 -15.52 -7.81
C GLY A 369 -0.44 -15.14 -6.34
N ILE A 370 -1.26 -14.13 -6.07
CA ILE A 370 -1.67 -13.81 -4.70
C ILE A 370 -2.71 -14.81 -4.21
N VAL A 371 -2.47 -15.41 -3.04
CA VAL A 371 -3.36 -16.41 -2.42
C VAL A 371 -4.73 -15.84 -2.06
N SER A 372 -5.80 -16.65 -2.18
CA SER A 372 -7.21 -16.22 -2.09
C SER A 372 -7.56 -15.43 -0.81
N LYS A 373 -7.04 -15.82 0.37
CA LYS A 373 -7.29 -15.08 1.63
C LYS A 373 -6.77 -13.64 1.55
N LEU A 374 -5.60 -13.45 0.92
CA LEU A 374 -5.00 -12.14 0.73
C LEU A 374 -5.68 -11.36 -0.41
N VAL A 375 -6.25 -12.03 -1.41
CA VAL A 375 -7.10 -11.39 -2.42
C VAL A 375 -8.31 -10.75 -1.75
N ARG A 376 -9.04 -11.46 -0.90
CA ARG A 376 -10.18 -10.88 -0.15
C ARG A 376 -9.77 -9.61 0.61
N GLN A 377 -8.71 -9.70 1.40
CA GLN A 377 -8.20 -8.57 2.19
C GLN A 377 -7.81 -7.38 1.31
N LYS A 378 -7.05 -7.64 0.22
CA LYS A 378 -6.63 -6.60 -0.71
C LYS A 378 -7.78 -5.98 -1.48
N THR A 379 -8.84 -6.74 -1.81
CA THR A 379 -10.05 -6.19 -2.43
C THR A 379 -10.83 -5.31 -1.45
N ILE A 380 -10.93 -5.69 -0.17
CA ILE A 380 -11.52 -4.82 0.86
C ILE A 380 -10.67 -3.54 1.02
N SER A 381 -9.34 -3.67 1.10
CA SER A 381 -8.46 -2.51 1.13
C SER A 381 -8.58 -1.64 -0.12
N PHE A 382 -8.84 -2.22 -1.30
CA PHE A 382 -9.09 -1.47 -2.52
C PHE A 382 -10.36 -0.61 -2.38
N PHE A 383 -11.47 -1.16 -1.87
CA PHE A 383 -12.67 -0.37 -1.61
C PHE A 383 -12.39 0.81 -0.67
N ASN A 384 -11.71 0.54 0.45
CA ASN A 384 -11.37 1.56 1.44
C ASN A 384 -10.45 2.65 0.86
N ASN A 385 -9.42 2.27 0.11
CA ASN A 385 -8.44 3.21 -0.44
C ASN A 385 -9.02 4.10 -1.55
N HIS A 386 -10.06 3.63 -2.24
CA HIS A 386 -10.73 4.36 -3.32
C HIS A 386 -12.04 5.02 -2.87
N ASN A 387 -12.33 5.03 -1.56
CA ASN A 387 -13.60 5.53 -0.98
C ASN A 387 -14.86 4.92 -1.63
N ILE A 388 -14.76 3.68 -2.10
CA ILE A 388 -15.89 2.95 -2.68
C ILE A 388 -16.64 2.27 -1.53
N ASN A 389 -17.92 2.60 -1.36
CA ASN A 389 -18.76 1.90 -0.40
C ASN A 389 -19.12 0.51 -0.96
N SER A 390 -18.46 -0.53 -0.46
CA SER A 390 -18.68 -1.92 -0.87
C SER A 390 -20.14 -2.37 -0.66
N GLN A 391 -20.82 -1.85 0.37
CA GLN A 391 -22.23 -2.16 0.64
C GLN A 391 -23.15 -1.54 -0.42
N GLU A 392 -22.85 -0.32 -0.90
CA GLU A 392 -23.61 0.29 -2.00
C GLU A 392 -23.39 -0.44 -3.32
N ILE A 393 -22.15 -0.86 -3.62
CA ILE A 393 -21.87 -1.72 -4.77
C ILE A 393 -22.65 -3.03 -4.65
N TYR A 394 -22.62 -3.69 -3.48
CA TYR A 394 -23.39 -4.92 -3.26
C TYR A 394 -24.91 -4.71 -3.43
N ASN A 395 -25.44 -3.62 -2.88
CA ASN A 395 -26.86 -3.26 -3.03
C ASN A 395 -27.22 -3.01 -4.50
N TRP A 396 -26.36 -2.32 -5.25
CA TRP A 396 -26.56 -2.12 -6.68
C TRP A 396 -26.52 -3.46 -7.43
N LEU A 397 -25.57 -4.34 -7.13
CA LEU A 397 -25.49 -5.69 -7.71
C LEU A 397 -26.76 -6.53 -7.45
N LEU A 398 -27.46 -6.31 -6.33
CA LEU A 398 -28.75 -6.95 -6.02
C LEU A 398 -29.89 -6.47 -6.93
N THR A 399 -29.80 -5.27 -7.49
CA THR A 399 -30.84 -4.68 -8.36
C THR A 399 -30.75 -5.11 -9.81
N LEU A 400 -29.68 -5.82 -10.19
CA LEU A 400 -29.42 -6.27 -11.55
C LEU A 400 -30.43 -7.34 -12.00
N ASN A 401 -31.13 -7.11 -13.12
CA ASN A 401 -32.09 -8.06 -13.74
C ASN A 401 -31.48 -8.75 -14.97
N ASP A 402 -31.92 -9.98 -15.25
CA ASP A 402 -31.29 -10.93 -16.21
C ASP A 402 -31.00 -10.41 -17.63
N ASN A 403 -31.67 -9.34 -18.10
CA ASN A 403 -31.65 -8.91 -19.50
C ASN A 403 -30.70 -7.74 -19.86
N GLN A 404 -30.00 -7.11 -18.91
CA GLN A 404 -29.12 -5.95 -19.21
C GLN A 404 -27.68 -6.04 -18.64
N ASN A 405 -27.32 -7.16 -17.99
CA ASN A 405 -26.15 -7.16 -17.13
C ASN A 405 -24.81 -7.38 -17.86
N ASN A 406 -23.87 -6.45 -17.63
CA ASN A 406 -22.45 -6.60 -17.95
C ASN A 406 -21.85 -7.83 -17.24
N SER A 407 -21.05 -8.63 -17.95
CA SER A 407 -20.40 -9.82 -17.41
C SER A 407 -19.46 -9.51 -16.24
N ASN A 408 -18.91 -8.28 -16.20
CA ASN A 408 -18.12 -7.78 -15.09
C ASN A 408 -18.91 -7.72 -13.78
N SER A 409 -20.14 -7.20 -13.83
CA SER A 409 -21.02 -7.04 -12.67
C SER A 409 -21.50 -8.39 -12.14
N ILE A 410 -21.88 -9.29 -13.05
CA ILE A 410 -22.29 -10.66 -12.70
C ILE A 410 -21.13 -11.40 -12.01
N PHE A 411 -19.92 -11.30 -12.56
CA PHE A 411 -18.73 -11.89 -11.93
C PHE A 411 -18.49 -11.32 -10.53
N LEU A 412 -18.51 -9.99 -10.37
CA LEU A 412 -18.22 -9.35 -9.09
C LEU A 412 -19.26 -9.76 -8.04
N PHE A 413 -20.52 -9.89 -8.44
CA PHE A 413 -21.57 -10.39 -7.56
C PHE A 413 -21.33 -11.84 -7.14
N GLY A 414 -20.93 -12.70 -8.07
CA GLY A 414 -20.51 -14.07 -7.74
C GLY A 414 -19.33 -14.08 -6.77
N PHE A 415 -18.36 -13.20 -6.98
CA PHE A 415 -17.16 -13.07 -6.16
C PHE A 415 -17.48 -12.63 -4.72
N PHE A 416 -18.41 -11.70 -4.52
CA PHE A 416 -18.86 -11.29 -3.18
C PHE A 416 -19.51 -12.44 -2.43
N ASN A 417 -20.38 -13.22 -3.11
CA ASN A 417 -21.00 -14.41 -2.52
C ASN A 417 -19.96 -15.51 -2.25
N TYR A 418 -18.93 -15.66 -3.09
CA TYR A 418 -17.89 -16.67 -2.92
C TYR A 418 -16.99 -16.39 -1.70
N LEU A 419 -16.67 -15.12 -1.43
CA LEU A 419 -15.75 -14.71 -0.35
C LEU A 419 -16.44 -14.13 0.89
N GLY A 420 -17.77 -14.01 0.88
CA GLY A 420 -18.53 -13.35 1.95
C GLY A 420 -18.12 -11.89 2.15
N ILE A 421 -18.19 -11.09 1.07
CA ILE A 421 -17.97 -9.64 1.11
C ILE A 421 -19.36 -8.98 1.13
N GLU A 422 -19.66 -8.20 2.17
CA GLU A 422 -20.99 -7.61 2.47
C GLU A 422 -22.16 -8.62 2.54
N THR A 423 -21.83 -9.91 2.60
CA THR A 423 -22.79 -11.02 2.68
C THR A 423 -22.14 -12.25 3.32
N ASN A 424 -22.95 -13.25 3.66
CA ASN A 424 -22.43 -14.56 4.07
C ASN A 424 -21.94 -15.35 2.86
N GLU A 425 -20.93 -16.21 3.05
CA GLU A 425 -20.46 -17.11 1.99
C GLU A 425 -21.63 -17.96 1.45
N ASN A 426 -21.86 -17.87 0.14
CA ASN A 426 -22.86 -18.63 -0.58
C ASN A 426 -22.26 -19.16 -1.90
N HIS A 427 -21.57 -20.30 -1.80
CA HIS A 427 -20.88 -20.90 -2.93
C HIS A 427 -21.82 -21.37 -4.05
N GLU A 428 -23.05 -21.77 -3.73
CA GLU A 428 -24.04 -22.21 -4.74
C GLU A 428 -24.48 -21.03 -5.60
N LYS A 429 -24.89 -19.92 -4.98
CA LYS A 429 -25.23 -18.69 -5.69
C LYS A 429 -24.04 -18.15 -6.47
N ALA A 430 -22.85 -18.16 -5.87
CA ALA A 430 -21.63 -17.74 -6.56
C ALA A 430 -21.35 -18.57 -7.81
N PHE A 431 -21.51 -19.90 -7.73
CA PHE A 431 -21.29 -20.80 -8.85
C PHE A 431 -22.19 -20.46 -10.05
N TYR A 432 -23.49 -20.30 -9.83
CA TYR A 432 -24.41 -19.95 -10.92
C TYR A 432 -24.10 -18.58 -11.54
N LEU A 433 -23.77 -17.57 -10.72
CA LEU A 433 -23.32 -16.26 -11.21
C LEU A 433 -22.02 -16.37 -12.03
N PHE A 434 -21.09 -17.23 -11.64
CA PHE A 434 -19.88 -17.46 -12.42
C PHE A 434 -20.16 -18.18 -13.74
N ILE A 435 -21.13 -19.10 -13.80
CA ILE A 435 -21.56 -19.72 -15.05
C ILE A 435 -22.13 -18.66 -15.99
N ASP A 436 -23.06 -17.83 -15.52
CA ASP A 436 -23.69 -16.77 -16.33
C ASP A 436 -22.66 -15.77 -16.88
N ALA A 437 -21.71 -15.33 -16.04
CA ALA A 437 -20.63 -14.45 -16.47
C ALA A 437 -19.64 -15.15 -17.43
N SER A 438 -19.41 -16.44 -17.23
CA SER A 438 -18.52 -17.26 -18.08
C SER A 438 -19.07 -17.46 -19.49
N GLU A 439 -20.39 -17.63 -19.64
CA GLU A 439 -21.07 -17.71 -20.94
C GLU A 439 -20.91 -16.41 -21.75
N LYS A 440 -20.77 -15.28 -21.06
CA LYS A 440 -20.42 -13.96 -21.64
C LYS A 440 -18.91 -13.74 -21.76
N ASP A 441 -18.15 -14.83 -21.81
CA ASP A 441 -16.71 -14.92 -22.00
C ASP A 441 -15.80 -14.25 -20.94
N GLN A 442 -16.33 -13.98 -19.74
CA GLN A 442 -15.56 -13.34 -18.68
C GLN A 442 -14.49 -14.27 -18.09
N ILE A 443 -13.22 -13.84 -18.12
CA ILE A 443 -12.05 -14.69 -17.83
C ILE A 443 -12.02 -15.12 -16.36
N LEU A 444 -12.24 -14.17 -15.44
CA LEU A 444 -12.26 -14.47 -14.00
C LEU A 444 -13.37 -15.44 -13.64
N ALA A 445 -14.55 -15.27 -14.23
CA ALA A 445 -15.67 -16.18 -14.01
C ALA A 445 -15.34 -17.61 -14.49
N GLN A 446 -14.79 -17.75 -15.70
CA GLN A 446 -14.32 -19.05 -16.21
C GLN A 446 -13.30 -19.72 -15.28
N TYR A 447 -12.36 -18.94 -14.75
CA TYR A 447 -11.40 -19.42 -13.75
C TYR A 447 -12.10 -19.93 -12.49
N TYR A 448 -13.02 -19.15 -11.92
CA TYR A 448 -13.74 -19.55 -10.70
C TYR A 448 -14.71 -20.72 -10.92
N VAL A 449 -15.30 -20.89 -12.11
CA VAL A 449 -16.06 -22.11 -12.46
C VAL A 449 -15.15 -23.34 -12.40
N GLY A 450 -13.95 -23.26 -12.95
CA GLY A 450 -12.94 -24.33 -12.84
C GLY A 450 -12.62 -24.68 -11.38
N ILE A 451 -12.42 -23.66 -10.53
CA ILE A 451 -12.20 -23.83 -9.08
C ILE A 451 -13.40 -24.51 -8.41
N CYS A 452 -14.63 -24.11 -8.75
CA CYS A 452 -15.85 -24.68 -8.19
C CYS A 452 -15.96 -26.18 -8.53
N TYR A 453 -15.72 -26.56 -9.78
CA TYR A 453 -15.71 -27.97 -10.18
C TYR A 453 -14.54 -28.76 -9.59
N LEU A 454 -13.37 -28.15 -9.41
CA LEU A 454 -12.20 -28.82 -8.84
C LEU A 454 -12.41 -29.21 -7.37
N TYR A 455 -12.98 -28.29 -6.57
CA TYR A 455 -13.14 -28.46 -5.13
C TYR A 455 -14.56 -28.79 -4.68
N GLY A 456 -15.53 -28.81 -5.58
CA GLY A 456 -16.94 -29.00 -5.26
C GLY A 456 -17.54 -27.82 -4.48
N ARG A 457 -17.20 -26.58 -4.83
CA ARG A 457 -17.72 -25.37 -4.17
C ARG A 457 -19.02 -24.95 -4.86
N GLY A 458 -20.15 -25.09 -4.18
CA GLY A 458 -21.47 -24.72 -4.72
C GLY A 458 -22.05 -25.70 -5.74
N ILE A 459 -21.26 -26.68 -6.19
CA ILE A 459 -21.66 -27.72 -7.13
C ILE A 459 -20.88 -29.01 -6.82
N SER A 460 -21.35 -30.16 -7.31
CA SER A 460 -20.60 -31.41 -7.21
C SER A 460 -19.25 -31.34 -7.94
N LYS A 461 -18.21 -31.92 -7.34
CA LYS A 461 -16.88 -32.01 -7.93
C LYS A 461 -16.92 -32.69 -9.31
N ASN A 462 -16.28 -32.09 -10.31
CA ASN A 462 -16.15 -32.64 -11.65
C ASN A 462 -14.79 -32.28 -12.26
N GLU A 463 -13.83 -33.18 -12.16
CA GLU A 463 -12.45 -32.92 -12.60
C GLU A 463 -12.32 -32.69 -14.11
N LYS A 464 -13.16 -33.35 -14.92
CA LYS A 464 -13.14 -33.18 -16.37
C LYS A 464 -13.58 -31.78 -16.77
N LEU A 465 -14.68 -31.28 -16.19
CA LEU A 465 -15.12 -29.90 -16.43
C LEU A 465 -14.12 -28.90 -15.87
N ALA A 466 -13.54 -29.15 -14.69
CA ALA A 466 -12.48 -28.29 -14.16
C ALA A 466 -11.31 -28.15 -15.16
N PHE A 467 -10.82 -29.26 -15.71
CA PHE A 467 -9.79 -29.27 -16.74
C PHE A 467 -10.19 -28.45 -17.98
N GLU A 468 -11.38 -28.68 -18.54
CA GLU A 468 -11.87 -27.97 -19.73
C GLU A 468 -11.92 -26.44 -19.51
N TYR A 469 -12.34 -25.99 -18.32
CA TYR A 469 -12.34 -24.58 -17.95
C TYR A 469 -10.93 -24.01 -17.78
N PHE A 470 -10.03 -24.71 -17.10
CA PHE A 470 -8.65 -24.26 -16.96
C PHE A 470 -7.91 -24.22 -18.29
N GLU A 471 -8.17 -25.17 -19.20
CA GLU A 471 -7.65 -25.15 -20.56
C GLU A 471 -8.12 -23.91 -21.33
N LYS A 472 -9.43 -23.63 -21.30
CA LYS A 472 -10.01 -22.43 -21.92
C LYS A 472 -9.34 -21.14 -21.42
N VAL A 473 -9.16 -21.03 -20.11
CA VAL A 473 -8.60 -19.83 -19.46
C VAL A 473 -7.09 -19.71 -19.71
N ALA A 474 -6.34 -20.80 -19.65
CA ALA A 474 -4.90 -20.82 -19.90
C ALA A 474 -4.54 -20.37 -21.33
N ASN A 475 -5.39 -20.74 -22.30
CA ASN A 475 -5.26 -20.34 -23.70
C ASN A 475 -5.51 -18.84 -23.93
N LYS A 476 -6.16 -18.15 -22.99
CA LYS A 476 -6.28 -16.68 -22.97
C LYS A 476 -5.10 -15.97 -22.28
N ASN A 477 -4.00 -16.68 -22.03
CA ASN A 477 -2.81 -16.20 -21.34
C ASN A 477 -3.06 -15.71 -19.89
N TYR A 478 -4.09 -16.21 -19.22
CA TYR A 478 -4.30 -15.96 -17.81
C TYR A 478 -3.46 -16.93 -16.96
N THR A 479 -2.53 -16.40 -16.16
CA THR A 479 -1.47 -17.21 -15.53
C THR A 479 -2.00 -18.13 -14.44
N ALA A 480 -3.04 -17.72 -13.70
CA ALA A 480 -3.67 -18.60 -12.73
C ALA A 480 -4.30 -19.83 -13.41
N GLY A 481 -4.94 -19.65 -14.58
CA GLY A 481 -5.45 -20.78 -15.37
C GLY A 481 -4.32 -21.70 -15.87
N GLN A 482 -3.19 -21.13 -16.29
CA GLN A 482 -2.01 -21.91 -16.70
C GLN A 482 -1.45 -22.75 -15.54
N ILE A 483 -1.41 -22.21 -14.32
CA ILE A 483 -0.97 -22.97 -13.14
C ILE A 483 -1.89 -24.17 -12.89
N PHE A 484 -3.20 -23.94 -12.83
CA PHE A 484 -4.14 -25.04 -12.59
C PHE A 484 -4.14 -26.08 -13.71
N LEU A 485 -3.95 -25.66 -14.96
CA LEU A 485 -3.76 -26.59 -16.06
C LEU A 485 -2.47 -27.41 -15.91
N GLY A 486 -1.39 -26.78 -15.44
CA GLY A 486 -0.16 -27.48 -15.05
C GLY A 486 -0.41 -28.54 -13.97
N CYS A 487 -1.15 -28.19 -12.92
CA CYS A 487 -1.56 -29.12 -11.87
C CYS A 487 -2.42 -30.28 -12.41
N CYS A 488 -3.36 -29.98 -13.31
CA CYS A 488 -4.18 -31.02 -13.94
C CYS A 488 -3.32 -32.06 -14.68
N TYR A 489 -2.31 -31.63 -15.42
CA TYR A 489 -1.38 -32.54 -16.08
C TYR A 489 -0.43 -33.24 -15.09
N GLU A 490 -0.02 -32.59 -14.02
CA GLU A 490 0.86 -33.18 -13.00
C GLU A 490 0.16 -34.32 -12.24
N ASP A 491 -1.08 -34.11 -11.83
CA ASP A 491 -1.83 -35.04 -10.98
C ASP A 491 -2.81 -35.93 -11.76
N GLY A 492 -3.06 -35.63 -13.04
CA GLY A 492 -4.03 -36.34 -13.87
C GLY A 492 -5.48 -35.99 -13.53
N ILE A 493 -5.75 -34.73 -13.18
CA ILE A 493 -7.08 -34.23 -12.82
C ILE A 493 -7.85 -33.93 -14.10
N GLY A 494 -8.87 -34.73 -14.40
CA GLY A 494 -9.73 -34.56 -15.58
C GLY A 494 -9.08 -34.92 -16.92
N ILE A 495 -7.78 -35.19 -16.93
CA ILE A 495 -6.97 -35.54 -18.11
C ILE A 495 -5.94 -36.60 -17.74
N LYS A 496 -5.36 -37.28 -18.73
CA LYS A 496 -4.24 -38.19 -18.49
C LYS A 496 -3.02 -37.40 -18.01
N LYS A 497 -2.40 -37.86 -16.93
CA LYS A 497 -1.15 -37.32 -16.39
C LYS A 497 -0.05 -37.22 -17.45
N ASP A 498 0.55 -36.03 -17.56
CA ASP A 498 1.67 -35.72 -18.45
C ASP A 498 2.59 -34.68 -17.80
N LEU A 499 3.70 -35.13 -17.24
CA LEU A 499 4.62 -34.26 -16.51
C LEU A 499 5.34 -33.24 -17.41
N LYS A 500 5.50 -33.53 -18.72
CA LYS A 500 6.11 -32.56 -19.65
C LYS A 500 5.17 -31.41 -19.93
N MET A 501 3.88 -31.70 -20.08
CA MET A 501 2.86 -30.66 -20.19
C MET A 501 2.70 -29.85 -18.90
N ALA A 502 2.79 -30.50 -17.74
CA ALA A 502 2.81 -29.79 -16.45
C ALA A 502 3.96 -28.77 -16.39
N PHE A 503 5.19 -29.22 -16.67
CA PHE A 503 6.37 -28.36 -16.74
C PHE A 503 6.18 -27.20 -17.73
N TYR A 504 5.70 -27.49 -18.95
CA TYR A 504 5.46 -26.47 -19.98
C TYR A 504 4.53 -25.35 -19.48
N TRP A 505 3.42 -25.70 -18.83
CA TRP A 505 2.46 -24.71 -18.35
C TRP A 505 2.97 -23.93 -17.14
N TYR A 506 3.69 -24.57 -16.22
CA TYR A 506 4.36 -23.86 -15.12
C TYR A 506 5.43 -22.90 -15.64
N GLU A 507 6.25 -23.31 -16.61
CA GLU A 507 7.26 -22.44 -17.23
C GLU A 507 6.60 -21.25 -17.93
N LYS A 508 5.53 -21.48 -18.69
CA LYS A 508 4.77 -20.42 -19.36
C LYS A 508 4.19 -19.41 -18.36
N ALA A 509 3.64 -19.87 -17.23
CA ALA A 509 3.11 -18.99 -16.19
C ALA A 509 4.21 -18.25 -15.42
N ALA A 510 5.34 -18.90 -15.15
CA ALA A 510 6.49 -18.31 -14.47
C ALA A 510 7.16 -17.21 -15.31
N ASN A 511 7.23 -17.39 -16.64
CA ASN A 511 7.72 -16.36 -17.56
C ASN A 511 6.84 -15.10 -17.59
N ASN A 512 5.60 -15.18 -17.10
CA ASN A 512 4.71 -14.04 -16.89
C ASN A 512 4.75 -13.54 -15.42
N GLU A 513 5.84 -13.81 -14.71
CA GLU A 513 6.13 -13.35 -13.34
C GLU A 513 5.12 -13.81 -12.27
N ASN A 514 4.36 -14.89 -12.51
CA ASN A 514 3.49 -15.44 -11.48
C ASN A 514 4.31 -16.18 -10.41
N ILE A 515 4.20 -15.73 -9.16
CA ILE A 515 5.05 -16.16 -8.05
C ILE A 515 4.82 -17.63 -7.67
N ILE A 516 3.58 -18.12 -7.76
CA ILE A 516 3.23 -19.53 -7.50
C ILE A 516 3.78 -20.43 -8.62
N ALA A 517 3.73 -19.97 -9.88
CA ALA A 517 4.31 -20.70 -11.00
C ALA A 517 5.84 -20.79 -10.88
N ILE A 518 6.50 -19.71 -10.46
CA ILE A 518 7.95 -19.70 -10.18
C ILE A 518 8.29 -20.74 -9.11
N TYR A 519 7.51 -20.83 -8.04
CA TYR A 519 7.64 -21.87 -7.02
C TYR A 519 7.50 -23.28 -7.61
N ASN A 520 6.41 -23.56 -8.35
CA ASN A 520 6.16 -24.86 -8.95
C ASN A 520 7.26 -25.27 -9.95
N LEU A 521 7.74 -24.33 -10.75
CA LEU A 521 8.87 -24.54 -11.65
C LEU A 521 10.15 -24.89 -10.87
N GLY A 522 10.36 -24.25 -9.71
CA GLY A 522 11.43 -24.59 -8.78
C GLY A 522 11.32 -26.03 -8.26
N ILE A 523 10.11 -26.51 -7.97
CA ILE A 523 9.84 -27.91 -7.61
C ILE A 523 10.13 -28.83 -8.79
N CYS A 524 9.74 -28.48 -10.01
CA CYS A 524 10.02 -29.28 -11.19
C CYS A 524 11.52 -29.54 -11.38
N TYR A 525 12.35 -28.50 -11.25
CA TYR A 525 13.80 -28.65 -11.32
C TYR A 525 14.40 -29.39 -10.12
N LYS A 526 13.80 -29.29 -8.92
CA LYS A 526 14.25 -30.04 -7.73
C LYS A 526 14.01 -31.54 -7.90
N ASP A 527 12.79 -31.91 -8.30
CA ASP A 527 12.31 -33.29 -8.26
C ASP A 527 12.38 -33.99 -9.63
N GLY A 528 12.68 -33.25 -10.70
CA GLY A 528 12.76 -33.76 -12.06
C GLY A 528 11.39 -33.97 -12.70
N VAL A 529 10.42 -33.10 -12.38
CA VAL A 529 9.05 -33.20 -12.89
C VAL A 529 9.01 -32.60 -14.30
N GLY A 530 8.94 -33.46 -15.32
CA GLY A 530 8.87 -33.02 -16.72
C GLY A 530 10.18 -32.48 -17.33
N VAL A 531 11.21 -32.31 -16.50
CA VAL A 531 12.52 -31.76 -16.84
C VAL A 531 13.64 -32.51 -16.10
N GLU A 532 14.87 -32.43 -16.59
CA GLU A 532 16.03 -32.93 -15.84
C GLU A 532 16.24 -32.12 -14.55
N LYS A 533 16.73 -32.80 -13.51
CA LYS A 533 17.00 -32.14 -12.22
C LYS A 533 18.10 -31.11 -12.35
N ASP A 534 17.84 -29.91 -11.83
CA ASP A 534 18.80 -28.82 -11.76
C ASP A 534 18.62 -28.07 -10.44
N TYR A 535 19.44 -28.42 -9.45
CA TYR A 535 19.34 -27.82 -8.12
C TYR A 535 19.73 -26.33 -8.11
N ASN A 536 20.57 -25.86 -9.03
CA ASN A 536 20.97 -24.46 -9.09
C ASN A 536 19.81 -23.60 -9.63
N LYS A 537 19.14 -24.06 -10.70
CA LYS A 537 17.91 -23.41 -11.18
C LYS A 537 16.80 -23.45 -10.15
N SER A 538 16.60 -24.60 -9.52
CA SER A 538 15.62 -24.76 -8.45
C SER A 538 15.85 -23.77 -7.30
N PHE A 539 17.09 -23.64 -6.81
CA PHE A 539 17.46 -22.66 -5.78
C PHE A 539 17.16 -21.21 -6.21
N LYS A 540 17.52 -20.85 -7.45
CA LYS A 540 17.26 -19.51 -7.99
C LYS A 540 15.75 -19.20 -8.03
N LEU A 541 14.94 -20.14 -8.51
CA LEU A 541 13.49 -20.00 -8.60
C LEU A 541 12.84 -19.90 -7.21
N PHE A 542 13.24 -20.73 -6.24
CA PHE A 542 12.73 -20.59 -4.86
C PHE A 542 13.12 -19.25 -4.23
N LYS A 543 14.31 -18.73 -4.56
CA LYS A 543 14.73 -17.40 -4.12
C LYS A 543 13.84 -16.31 -4.72
N GLU A 544 13.59 -16.35 -6.04
CA GLU A 544 12.71 -15.39 -6.72
C GLU A 544 11.27 -15.45 -6.19
N SER A 545 10.73 -16.65 -5.98
CA SER A 545 9.40 -16.86 -5.40
C SER A 545 9.31 -16.31 -3.96
N ALA A 546 10.33 -16.57 -3.13
CA ALA A 546 10.43 -16.03 -1.76
C ALA A 546 10.52 -14.49 -1.73
N GLU A 547 11.27 -13.89 -2.65
CA GLU A 547 11.38 -12.44 -2.81
C GLU A 547 10.06 -11.81 -3.30
N GLY A 548 9.28 -12.54 -4.10
CA GLY A 548 7.92 -12.21 -4.50
C GLY A 548 6.89 -12.29 -3.37
N GLY A 549 7.25 -12.87 -2.21
CA GLY A 549 6.38 -12.94 -1.03
C GLY A 549 5.63 -14.26 -0.87
N ASP A 550 5.92 -15.28 -1.67
CA ASP A 550 5.30 -16.59 -1.51
C ASP A 550 5.87 -17.35 -0.29
N LEU A 551 4.97 -17.83 0.56
CA LEU A 551 5.34 -18.45 1.83
C LEU A 551 5.95 -19.85 1.62
N ASP A 552 5.50 -20.58 0.61
CA ASP A 552 6.04 -21.89 0.28
C ASP A 552 7.41 -21.76 -0.39
N GLY A 553 7.61 -20.75 -1.23
CA GLY A 553 8.91 -20.30 -1.75
C GLY A 553 9.89 -19.95 -0.64
N MET A 554 9.49 -19.14 0.35
CA MET A 554 10.32 -18.84 1.53
C MET A 554 10.70 -20.11 2.30
N THR A 555 9.74 -21.01 2.50
CA THR A 555 9.96 -22.28 3.21
C THR A 555 10.91 -23.18 2.44
N MET A 556 10.72 -23.31 1.12
CA MET A 556 11.59 -24.12 0.28
C MET A 556 12.99 -23.53 0.14
N LEU A 557 13.14 -22.21 0.09
CA LEU A 557 14.44 -21.56 0.15
C LEU A 557 15.15 -21.86 1.49
N GLY A 558 14.42 -21.83 2.60
CA GLY A 558 14.94 -22.24 3.91
C GLY A 558 15.39 -23.71 3.91
N TYR A 559 14.60 -24.59 3.30
CA TYR A 559 14.95 -26.00 3.11
C TYR A 559 16.18 -26.19 2.20
N CYS A 560 16.34 -25.39 1.15
CA CYS A 560 17.55 -25.42 0.34
C CYS A 560 18.79 -25.07 1.16
N TYR A 561 18.71 -24.06 2.03
CA TYR A 561 19.82 -23.71 2.92
C TYR A 561 20.11 -24.77 3.99
N ILE A 562 19.10 -25.49 4.51
CA ILE A 562 19.37 -26.53 5.53
C ILE A 562 19.99 -27.80 4.91
N CYS A 563 19.61 -28.12 3.66
CA CYS A 563 20.04 -29.33 2.97
C CYS A 563 21.21 -29.11 1.99
N GLY A 564 21.58 -27.86 1.69
CA GLY A 564 22.61 -27.54 0.69
C GLY A 564 22.16 -27.78 -0.76
N ILE A 565 20.87 -27.56 -1.06
CA ILE A 565 20.32 -27.77 -2.42
C ILE A 565 20.59 -26.53 -3.26
N GLY A 566 21.47 -26.63 -4.25
CA GLY A 566 21.85 -25.53 -5.14
C GLY A 566 22.61 -24.39 -4.45
N THR A 567 23.03 -24.60 -3.20
CA THR A 567 23.72 -23.61 -2.37
C THR A 567 24.51 -24.30 -1.25
N ASN A 568 25.37 -23.57 -0.56
CA ASN A 568 26.04 -24.07 0.63
C ASN A 568 25.09 -24.11 1.84
N ILE A 569 25.28 -25.10 2.71
CA ILE A 569 24.48 -25.24 3.94
C ILE A 569 24.60 -23.96 4.80
N ASN A 570 23.46 -23.38 5.15
CA ASN A 570 23.37 -22.19 6.00
C ASN A 570 22.13 -22.25 6.91
N ASN A 571 22.29 -22.88 8.09
CA ASN A 571 21.18 -23.00 9.05
C ASN A 571 20.66 -21.65 9.56
N GLN A 572 21.49 -20.60 9.64
CA GLN A 572 21.05 -19.29 10.12
C GLN A 572 20.04 -18.66 9.15
N LYS A 573 20.36 -18.66 7.84
CA LYS A 573 19.42 -18.21 6.81
C LYS A 573 18.16 -19.07 6.76
N ALA A 574 18.29 -20.38 6.91
CA ALA A 574 17.15 -21.27 6.99
C ALA A 574 16.21 -20.92 8.15
N PHE A 575 16.79 -20.67 9.34
CA PHE A 575 16.05 -20.24 10.53
C PHE A 575 15.29 -18.94 10.29
N GLU A 576 15.95 -17.90 9.77
CA GLU A 576 15.32 -16.60 9.48
C GLU A 576 14.14 -16.73 8.49
N LEU A 577 14.31 -17.55 7.44
CA LEU A 577 13.26 -17.82 6.46
C LEU A 577 12.09 -18.61 7.05
N PHE A 578 12.36 -19.67 7.82
CA PHE A 578 11.31 -20.42 8.50
C PHE A 578 10.59 -19.56 9.54
N GLN A 579 11.31 -18.75 10.30
CA GLN A 579 10.71 -17.85 11.29
C GLN A 579 9.78 -16.84 10.63
N ARG A 580 10.21 -16.20 9.54
CA ARG A 580 9.38 -15.25 8.79
C ARG A 580 8.13 -15.93 8.21
N SER A 581 8.30 -17.07 7.54
CA SER A 581 7.19 -17.79 6.92
C SER A 581 6.20 -18.37 7.94
N ALA A 582 6.69 -18.89 9.07
CA ALA A 582 5.87 -19.38 10.18
C ALA A 582 5.07 -18.27 10.87
N ASN A 583 5.68 -17.08 11.06
CA ASN A 583 4.98 -15.91 11.59
C ASN A 583 3.83 -15.45 10.69
N LEU A 584 3.97 -15.63 9.38
CA LEU A 584 2.92 -15.34 8.38
C LEU A 584 1.92 -16.50 8.22
N GLY A 585 2.02 -17.55 9.05
CA GLY A 585 1.05 -18.64 9.12
C GLY A 585 1.40 -19.88 8.30
N ASN A 586 2.59 -19.99 7.69
CA ASN A 586 2.94 -21.20 6.95
C ASN A 586 3.12 -22.41 7.89
N ILE A 587 2.34 -23.45 7.60
CA ILE A 587 2.21 -24.65 8.42
C ILE A 587 3.51 -25.47 8.41
N VAL A 588 4.15 -25.59 7.24
CA VAL A 588 5.38 -26.38 7.05
C VAL A 588 6.59 -25.65 7.64
N ALA A 589 6.66 -24.33 7.47
CA ALA A 589 7.68 -23.51 8.11
C ALA A 589 7.62 -23.61 9.64
N SER A 590 6.41 -23.54 10.22
CA SER A 590 6.21 -23.71 11.67
C SER A 590 6.74 -25.06 12.16
N TYR A 591 6.46 -26.14 11.43
CA TYR A 591 7.02 -27.46 11.74
C TYR A 591 8.55 -27.50 11.64
N ASN A 592 9.12 -26.96 10.56
CA ASN A 592 10.57 -26.94 10.37
C ASN A 592 11.29 -26.10 11.44
N LEU A 593 10.66 -25.01 11.87
CA LEU A 593 11.16 -24.19 12.98
C LEU A 593 11.14 -24.96 14.31
N GLY A 594 10.08 -25.75 14.56
CA GLY A 594 10.02 -26.68 15.68
C GLY A 594 11.18 -27.69 15.67
N ILE A 595 11.50 -28.26 14.51
CA ILE A 595 12.67 -29.15 14.34
C ILE A 595 13.98 -28.42 14.69
N MET A 596 14.14 -27.18 14.22
CA MET A 596 15.37 -26.42 14.48
C MET A 596 15.59 -26.18 15.97
N TYR A 597 14.53 -25.83 16.70
CA TYR A 597 14.58 -25.63 18.15
C TYR A 597 14.78 -26.95 18.92
N GLU A 598 14.18 -28.04 18.45
CA GLU A 598 14.30 -29.35 19.11
C GLU A 598 15.72 -29.91 19.05
N TYR A 599 16.39 -29.80 17.89
CA TYR A 599 17.71 -30.38 17.67
C TYR A 599 18.86 -29.39 17.86
N GLY A 600 18.59 -28.09 18.08
CA GLY A 600 19.62 -27.08 18.33
C GLY A 600 20.63 -26.92 17.19
N ARG A 601 20.19 -26.99 15.93
CA ARG A 601 21.07 -26.97 14.74
C ARG A 601 21.64 -25.56 14.44
N ARG A 602 22.54 -25.07 15.30
CA ARG A 602 23.14 -23.70 15.34
C ARG A 602 22.28 -22.62 15.99
N ILE A 603 21.15 -22.99 16.58
CA ILE A 603 20.42 -22.16 17.56
C ILE A 603 20.44 -22.90 18.90
N THR A 604 20.23 -22.18 19.99
CA THR A 604 20.07 -22.80 21.32
C THR A 604 18.89 -23.76 21.26
N LYS A 605 19.14 -25.02 21.61
CA LYS A 605 18.08 -26.01 21.77
C LYS A 605 17.07 -25.50 22.80
N ASP A 606 15.80 -25.51 22.44
CA ASP A 606 14.71 -24.97 23.25
C ASP A 606 13.46 -25.82 23.01
N ILE A 607 13.20 -26.77 23.91
CA ILE A 607 12.10 -27.73 23.75
C ILE A 607 10.75 -27.04 23.86
N ASP A 608 10.62 -26.03 24.72
CA ASP A 608 9.36 -25.31 24.90
C ASP A 608 9.00 -24.53 23.63
N LYS A 609 9.97 -23.85 23.01
CA LYS A 609 9.76 -23.25 21.69
C LYS A 609 9.49 -24.28 20.61
N ALA A 610 10.14 -25.44 20.65
CA ALA A 610 9.84 -26.52 19.70
C ALA A 610 8.38 -26.98 19.81
N VAL A 611 7.90 -27.22 21.04
CA VAL A 611 6.50 -27.59 21.31
C VAL A 611 5.56 -26.49 20.81
N TYR A 612 5.80 -25.22 21.15
CA TYR A 612 4.99 -24.09 20.68
C TYR A 612 4.83 -24.07 19.15
N TRP A 613 5.92 -24.24 18.41
CA TRP A 613 5.89 -24.23 16.95
C TRP A 613 5.25 -25.49 16.36
N TYR A 614 5.44 -26.65 16.99
CA TYR A 614 4.74 -27.85 16.59
C TYR A 614 3.24 -27.75 16.86
N GLU A 615 2.79 -27.16 17.97
CA GLU A 615 1.37 -26.91 18.26
C GLU A 615 0.73 -26.00 17.23
N LYS A 616 1.38 -24.87 16.89
CA LYS A 616 0.92 -23.98 15.81
C LYS A 616 0.73 -24.70 14.47
N SER A 617 1.62 -25.63 14.13
CA SER A 617 1.52 -26.43 12.90
C SER A 617 0.46 -27.54 13.01
N ALA A 618 0.39 -28.20 14.15
CA ALA A 618 -0.53 -29.31 14.44
C ALA A 618 -2.00 -28.88 14.51
N ASN A 619 -2.27 -27.71 15.08
CA ASN A 619 -3.61 -27.10 15.16
C ASN A 619 -4.16 -26.73 13.78
N GLN A 620 -3.29 -26.55 12.80
CA GLN A 620 -3.66 -26.36 11.39
C GLN A 620 -3.70 -27.67 10.60
N GLY A 621 -3.59 -28.83 11.28
CA GLY A 621 -3.78 -30.15 10.68
C GLY A 621 -2.50 -30.83 10.18
N TYR A 622 -1.30 -30.30 10.46
CA TYR A 622 -0.07 -30.93 9.97
C TYR A 622 0.25 -32.23 10.73
N GLN A 623 0.05 -33.36 10.07
CA GLN A 623 0.18 -34.68 10.67
C GLN A 623 1.59 -34.95 11.24
N LYS A 624 2.66 -34.47 10.59
CA LYS A 624 4.03 -34.66 11.09
C LYS A 624 4.26 -33.89 12.41
N ALA A 625 3.68 -32.70 12.55
CA ALA A 625 3.75 -31.93 13.79
C ALA A 625 2.95 -32.61 14.90
N GLN A 626 1.72 -33.07 14.61
CA GLN A 626 0.91 -33.84 15.57
C GLN A 626 1.62 -35.10 16.05
N TYR A 627 2.28 -35.83 15.15
CA TYR A 627 3.10 -36.99 15.51
C TYR A 627 4.28 -36.58 16.39
N ARG A 628 4.99 -35.50 16.05
CA ARG A 628 6.15 -35.06 16.82
C ARG A 628 5.80 -34.59 18.22
N LEU A 629 4.68 -33.89 18.40
CA LEU A 629 4.14 -33.54 19.72
C LEU A 629 3.87 -34.79 20.57
N LYS A 630 3.21 -35.81 20.00
CA LYS A 630 2.96 -37.08 20.71
C LYS A 630 4.25 -37.78 21.14
N VAL A 631 5.32 -37.65 20.35
CA VAL A 631 6.64 -38.20 20.70
C VAL A 631 7.29 -37.41 21.84
N LEU A 632 7.23 -36.08 21.79
CA LEU A 632 7.80 -35.22 22.84
C LEU A 632 7.07 -35.38 24.18
N GLN A 633 5.74 -35.48 24.17
CA GLN A 633 4.91 -35.70 25.37
C GLN A 633 5.12 -37.08 26.02
N LYS A 634 5.62 -38.06 25.28
CA LYS A 634 5.96 -39.39 25.82
C LYS A 634 7.36 -39.48 26.44
N ASN A 635 8.20 -38.48 26.17
CA ASN A 635 9.60 -38.44 26.61
C ASN A 635 9.86 -37.37 27.68
N GLN A 636 8.81 -36.65 28.11
CA GLN A 636 8.73 -35.89 29.36
C GLN A 636 8.26 -36.82 30.46
#